data_AF-A0A2V9TTM0-F1
#
_entry.id   AF-A0A2V9TTM0-F1
#
_cell.length_a   1.000
_cell.length_b   1.000
_cell.length_c   1.000
_cell.angle_alpha   90.00
_cell.angle_beta   90.00
_cell.angle_gamma   90.00
#
_symmetry.space_group_name_H-M   'P 1'
#
loop_
_entity.id
_entity.type
_entity.pdbx_description
1 polymer ?
#
loop_
_entity_poly.entity_id
_entity_poly.type
_entity_poly.pdbx_seq_one_letter_code
_entity_poly.pdbx_strand_id
1 'polypeptide(L)'
;MRKALVMFALLLSVGILMAELGTNNPTDPQLVAQRAQEGGTAGSGIFDIAVPPPGTPMRPVQRVPREKFGIVGPFPLTLQDLDGLTYPDATPSERQAMLEGMQFFTTAHTAAEGLGPMNNQPFCLGCHMSSAEAISAPGIVSSSTCVPGSTCVSLVSRAARATPTNLQFTSLDPATGGGQPAGTLLPDGHPNPNDNLDAVNGPGRTAAFTTFGDFNPNHADVPTNPTGIGFFDPLDGAATNIVTGLKSQPFGGFVQHTRPVGPDCIPKPIAPVAFDANLQGTPDRVTGLDSVTGFRRTVGERAGPPYIGRGLMEAVPTADILTTADPNDTQGHNSSLRNFAQSMGCTGDCIAGKTNMVPRNLTVHTDANGNLTSVTGFVGGVGRFGLRANGVEILQFIIGGLQGELGLTSLINPAEINFPTLFPISGPTAEPLLCLSAVSTSAEVHLSTPFSERHFIRNTAPPEFGETLVSLLKSGNPASHRSIQGKKGKVQRGAELFGIDLVAFANRMVPNRMPDSGDGRDPNAINQADRKLNCVGCHTPVQRTGQSPAEVGAEHLSFVWAPIFSDLLLHKMPFIDAERLSQRPRDPLVVARQSMSSDDDRMFNSFDLSRSLADDSFSNQKASADGREFRTAPLMGLGRMGPPFLHDARVYLSTLTVDSTPASTVTTNSRVTNAPLVVRTVDDAIRAAIELHDLPAPDNQKTPNDVAGAGCPVLPLGANSNVSYGSSPADVICPPYRSATSISHRSDSREVIRRFRQLSPEDQQALIEFLKQL
;
A
#
# COMPACT_ATOMS: atom_id res chain seq x y z
N MET A 1 18.32 -43.38 57.74
CA MET A 1 19.28 -44.22 56.98
C MET A 1 18.56 -44.81 55.78
N ARG A 2 19.18 -44.64 54.61
CA ARG A 2 18.81 -45.07 53.25
C ARG A 2 17.71 -46.14 53.12
N LYS A 3 16.69 -45.85 52.31
CA LYS A 3 16.30 -46.69 51.16
C LYS A 3 15.47 -45.84 50.19
N ALA A 4 16.01 -45.70 48.98
CA ALA A 4 15.42 -45.07 47.81
C ALA A 4 14.81 -46.14 46.88
N LEU A 5 14.04 -45.66 45.90
CA LEU A 5 13.14 -46.34 44.94
C LEU A 5 11.85 -46.82 45.60
N VAL A 6 10.66 -46.35 45.22
CA VAL A 6 10.12 -46.13 43.86
C VAL A 6 9.14 -44.96 43.91
N MET A 7 9.21 -44.00 42.97
CA MET A 7 8.02 -43.22 42.63
C MET A 7 7.97 -42.90 41.14
N PHE A 8 6.83 -43.26 40.59
CA PHE A 8 6.34 -43.15 39.23
C PHE A 8 6.57 -41.76 38.61
N ALA A 9 6.93 -41.77 37.33
CA ALA A 9 6.74 -40.65 36.41
C ALA A 9 5.24 -40.33 36.31
N LEU A 10 4.85 -39.15 36.79
CA LEU A 10 3.62 -38.49 36.34
C LEU A 10 4.04 -37.41 35.35
N LEU A 11 3.69 -37.64 34.08
CA LEU A 11 3.64 -36.62 33.04
C LEU A 11 2.66 -35.54 33.48
N LEU A 12 3.19 -34.42 33.95
CA LEU A 12 2.47 -33.16 34.06
C LEU A 12 2.33 -32.60 32.64
N SER A 13 1.20 -32.91 31.99
CA SER A 13 0.65 -32.08 30.93
C SER A 13 0.17 -30.76 31.55
N VAL A 14 1.10 -29.85 31.83
CA VAL A 14 0.75 -28.45 32.05
C VAL A 14 0.40 -27.92 30.67
N GLY A 15 -0.91 -27.84 30.39
CA GLY A 15 -1.39 -26.98 29.32
C GLY A 15 -0.87 -25.59 29.63
N ILE A 16 0.00 -25.09 28.76
CA ILE A 16 0.36 -23.67 28.76
C ILE A 16 -0.95 -22.95 28.45
N LEU A 17 -1.57 -22.31 29.45
CA LEU A 17 -2.60 -21.31 29.16
C LEU A 17 -1.89 -20.27 28.28
N MET A 18 -2.24 -20.22 27.01
CA MET A 18 -1.77 -19.15 26.14
C MET A 18 -2.42 -17.87 26.67
N ALA A 19 -1.62 -16.90 27.07
CA ALA A 19 -2.15 -15.63 27.55
C ALA A 19 -2.72 -14.87 26.33
N GLU A 20 -3.98 -14.49 26.39
CA GLU A 20 -4.58 -13.60 25.39
C GLU A 20 -3.90 -12.23 25.46
N LEU A 21 -3.50 -11.68 24.31
CA LEU A 21 -2.83 -10.38 24.21
C LEU A 21 -3.83 -9.24 24.37
N GLY A 22 -3.44 -8.24 25.16
CA GLY A 22 -4.24 -7.03 25.41
C GLY A 22 -4.67 -6.91 26.87
N THR A 23 -5.21 -5.75 27.21
CA THR A 23 -5.59 -5.42 28.59
C THR A 23 -6.97 -5.95 28.97
N ASN A 24 -7.80 -6.30 27.98
CA ASN A 24 -9.23 -6.59 28.16
C ASN A 24 -9.96 -5.44 28.89
N ASN A 25 -9.52 -4.21 28.68
CA ASN A 25 -10.14 -3.01 29.24
C ASN A 25 -10.22 -1.89 28.17
N PRO A 26 -11.40 -1.63 27.58
CA PRO A 26 -12.69 -2.23 27.91
C PRO A 26 -12.75 -3.74 27.64
N THR A 27 -13.64 -4.43 28.35
CA THR A 27 -13.76 -5.89 28.26
C THR A 27 -14.33 -6.35 26.91
N ASP A 28 -13.99 -7.55 26.48
CA ASP A 28 -14.50 -8.16 25.26
C ASP A 28 -16.04 -8.12 25.15
N PRO A 29 -16.84 -8.48 26.19
CA PRO A 29 -18.29 -8.32 26.12
C PRO A 29 -18.76 -6.89 25.87
N GLN A 30 -18.06 -5.88 26.42
CA GLN A 30 -18.40 -4.47 26.18
C GLN A 30 -18.10 -4.08 24.73
N LEU A 31 -16.96 -4.51 24.18
CA LEU A 31 -16.56 -4.19 22.81
C LEU A 31 -17.37 -4.98 21.78
N VAL A 32 -17.78 -6.21 22.09
CA VAL A 32 -18.75 -6.98 21.30
C VAL A 32 -20.11 -6.25 21.27
N ALA A 33 -20.59 -5.74 22.41
CA ALA A 33 -21.82 -4.97 22.47
C ALA A 33 -21.73 -3.65 21.69
N GLN A 34 -20.62 -2.92 21.83
CA GLN A 34 -20.32 -1.73 21.02
C GLN A 34 -20.33 -2.08 19.53
N ARG A 35 -19.67 -3.17 19.16
CA ARG A 35 -19.58 -3.60 17.76
C ARG A 35 -20.95 -3.99 17.17
N ALA A 36 -21.79 -4.65 17.96
CA ALA A 36 -23.16 -4.97 17.57
C ALA A 36 -23.99 -3.69 17.31
N GLN A 37 -23.76 -2.63 18.10
CA GLN A 37 -24.38 -1.33 17.88
C GLN A 37 -23.84 -0.68 16.60
N GLU A 38 -22.52 -0.62 16.40
CA GLU A 38 -21.90 -0.08 15.17
C GLU A 38 -22.42 -0.78 13.90
N GLY A 39 -22.62 -2.11 13.96
CA GLY A 39 -23.19 -2.89 12.87
C GLY A 39 -24.70 -2.76 12.68
N GLY A 40 -25.39 -2.07 13.61
CA GLY A 40 -26.86 -2.01 13.73
C GLY A 40 -27.49 -0.61 13.77
N THR A 41 -26.75 0.47 14.02
CA THR A 41 -27.29 1.83 14.19
C THR A 41 -27.42 2.63 12.89
N ALA A 42 -28.15 2.05 11.94
CA ALA A 42 -28.94 2.74 10.90
C ALA A 42 -29.89 1.77 10.16
N GLY A 43 -29.98 0.49 10.59
CA GLY A 43 -30.78 -0.53 9.93
C GLY A 43 -30.26 -1.02 8.56
N SER A 44 -29.27 -0.34 7.94
CA SER A 44 -28.75 -0.69 6.60
C SER A 44 -27.58 -1.68 6.64
N GLY A 45 -26.77 -1.68 7.70
CA GLY A 45 -25.52 -2.45 7.75
C GLY A 45 -24.45 -1.94 6.76
N ILE A 46 -24.54 -0.66 6.39
CA ILE A 46 -23.64 0.04 5.48
C ILE A 46 -22.93 1.15 6.28
N PHE A 47 -21.61 1.25 6.12
CA PHE A 47 -20.85 2.40 6.61
C PHE A 47 -21.11 3.59 5.70
N ASP A 48 -21.74 4.62 6.27
CA ASP A 48 -22.06 5.83 5.54
C ASP A 48 -21.71 7.07 6.36
N ILE A 49 -20.87 7.94 5.80
CA ILE A 49 -20.58 9.25 6.37
C ILE A 49 -21.42 10.29 5.63
N ALA A 50 -22.34 10.90 6.37
CA ALA A 50 -23.19 11.96 5.85
C ALA A 50 -22.38 13.20 5.46
N VAL A 51 -22.84 13.90 4.43
CA VAL A 51 -22.33 15.23 4.08
C VAL A 51 -22.62 16.22 5.21
N PRO A 52 -21.71 17.17 5.49
CA PRO A 52 -22.00 18.29 6.39
C PRO A 52 -23.33 18.99 6.04
N PRO A 53 -24.20 19.27 7.02
CA PRO A 53 -25.40 20.07 6.78
C PRO A 53 -25.08 21.42 6.12
N PRO A 54 -25.97 21.96 5.28
CA PRO A 54 -25.77 23.28 4.68
C PRO A 54 -25.46 24.35 5.72
N GLY A 55 -24.43 25.17 5.46
CA GLY A 55 -24.00 26.23 6.38
C GLY A 55 -23.10 25.77 7.54
N THR A 56 -22.81 24.47 7.67
CA THR A 56 -21.85 23.97 8.66
C THR A 56 -20.49 24.63 8.46
N PRO A 57 -19.93 25.33 9.48
CA PRO A 57 -18.62 25.95 9.37
C PRO A 57 -17.54 24.87 9.30
N MET A 58 -16.72 24.95 8.25
CA MET A 58 -15.60 24.04 8.04
C MET A 58 -14.30 24.72 8.46
N ARG A 59 -13.44 24.00 9.19
CA ARG A 59 -12.12 24.51 9.61
C ARG A 59 -10.98 23.76 8.92
N PRO A 60 -9.79 24.36 8.73
CA PRO A 60 -8.61 23.59 8.35
C PRO A 60 -8.33 22.51 9.38
N VAL A 61 -7.99 21.30 8.94
CA VAL A 61 -7.52 20.26 9.85
C VAL A 61 -6.23 20.70 10.55
N GLN A 62 -6.08 20.36 11.83
CA GLN A 62 -4.82 20.55 12.51
C GLN A 62 -3.75 19.59 11.98
N ARG A 63 -2.50 20.03 12.04
CA ARG A 63 -1.35 19.31 11.52
C ARG A 63 -0.23 19.32 12.54
N VAL A 64 0.50 18.22 12.63
CA VAL A 64 1.69 18.13 13.50
C VAL A 64 2.80 18.98 12.89
N PRO A 65 3.56 19.76 13.66
CA PRO A 65 4.72 20.49 13.15
C PRO A 65 5.66 19.56 12.36
N ARG A 66 6.01 19.95 11.14
CA ARG A 66 6.69 19.08 10.17
C ARG A 66 8.00 18.51 10.71
N GLU A 67 8.73 19.32 11.46
CA GLU A 67 10.00 18.97 12.09
C GLU A 67 9.89 17.91 13.19
N LYS A 68 8.71 17.77 13.81
CA LYS A 68 8.43 16.73 14.82
C LYS A 68 7.78 15.49 14.22
N PHE A 69 7.05 15.65 13.12
CA PHE A 69 6.22 14.59 12.59
C PHE A 69 7.02 13.32 12.25
N GLY A 70 6.57 12.19 12.76
CA GLY A 70 7.19 10.86 12.57
C GLY A 70 8.48 10.62 13.35
N ILE A 71 8.96 11.58 14.15
CA ILE A 71 10.10 11.39 15.04
C ILE A 71 9.59 10.86 16.38
N VAL A 72 10.03 9.67 16.74
CA VAL A 72 9.63 8.95 17.97
C VAL A 72 10.86 8.37 18.67
N GLY A 73 10.70 7.96 19.92
CA GLY A 73 11.71 7.28 20.75
C GLY A 73 11.95 5.82 20.35
N PRO A 74 12.64 5.05 21.22
CA PRO A 74 12.79 3.60 21.05
C PRO A 74 11.45 2.87 21.22
N PHE A 75 11.37 1.66 20.66
CA PHE A 75 10.23 0.78 20.91
C PHE A 75 10.32 0.07 22.28
N PRO A 76 9.19 -0.28 22.90
CA PRO A 76 7.83 0.10 22.50
C PRO A 76 7.57 1.59 22.75
N LEU A 77 6.71 2.19 21.92
CA LEU A 77 6.40 3.61 22.04
C LEU A 77 5.59 3.93 23.30
N THR A 78 5.71 5.16 23.76
CA THR A 78 5.10 5.71 24.98
C THR A 78 4.21 6.90 24.67
N LEU A 79 3.43 7.37 25.66
CA LEU A 79 2.56 8.55 25.49
C LEU A 79 3.28 9.80 24.95
N GLN A 80 4.57 9.96 25.26
CA GLN A 80 5.36 11.10 24.78
C GLN A 80 5.55 11.07 23.25
N ASP A 81 5.58 9.88 22.66
CA ASP A 81 5.80 9.70 21.22
C ASP A 81 4.58 10.14 20.38
N LEU A 82 3.40 10.22 21.00
CA LEU A 82 2.19 10.72 20.35
C LEU A 82 2.30 12.20 19.94
N ASP A 83 3.21 12.99 20.51
CA ASP A 83 3.44 14.39 20.12
C ASP A 83 3.91 14.54 18.67
N GLY A 84 4.60 13.53 18.14
CA GLY A 84 5.04 13.48 16.75
C GLY A 84 4.03 12.86 15.78
N LEU A 85 2.88 12.38 16.26
CA LEU A 85 1.98 11.54 15.46
C LEU A 85 0.50 11.96 15.53
N THR A 86 0.04 12.50 16.66
CA THR A 86 -1.38 12.77 16.93
C THR A 86 -1.72 14.26 16.80
N TYR A 87 -3.03 14.59 16.78
CA TYR A 87 -3.47 15.97 16.71
C TYR A 87 -2.91 16.81 17.87
N PRO A 88 -2.38 18.03 17.61
CA PRO A 88 -1.73 18.84 18.64
C PRO A 88 -2.59 19.15 19.87
N ASP A 89 -3.90 19.26 19.70
CA ASP A 89 -4.88 19.51 20.77
C ASP A 89 -5.55 18.26 21.32
N ALA A 90 -5.09 17.06 20.94
CA ALA A 90 -5.62 15.80 21.48
C ALA A 90 -5.49 15.75 23.01
N THR A 91 -6.59 15.44 23.68
CA THR A 91 -6.67 15.47 25.15
C THR A 91 -5.84 14.34 25.79
N PRO A 92 -5.48 14.45 27.08
CA PRO A 92 -4.80 13.36 27.79
C PRO A 92 -5.58 12.04 27.76
N SER A 93 -6.92 12.09 27.84
CA SER A 93 -7.78 10.91 27.73
C SER A 93 -7.77 10.30 26.33
N GLU A 94 -7.80 11.11 25.27
CA GLU A 94 -7.67 10.60 23.91
C GLU A 94 -6.32 9.90 23.71
N ARG A 95 -5.23 10.52 24.15
CA ARG A 95 -3.88 9.96 24.08
C ARG A 95 -3.77 8.64 24.84
N GLN A 96 -4.38 8.56 26.03
CA GLN A 96 -4.41 7.33 26.82
C GLN A 96 -5.18 6.20 26.11
N ALA A 97 -6.27 6.51 25.41
CA ALA A 97 -7.06 5.51 24.67
C ALA A 97 -6.31 4.88 23.47
N MET A 98 -5.24 5.52 23.00
CA MET A 98 -4.39 5.02 21.91
C MET A 98 -3.20 4.19 22.40
N LEU A 99 -2.90 4.21 23.71
CA LEU A 99 -1.63 3.69 24.23
C LEU A 99 -1.48 2.18 24.04
N GLU A 100 -2.50 1.40 24.36
CA GLU A 100 -2.47 -0.06 24.22
C GLU A 100 -2.21 -0.46 22.76
N GLY A 101 -2.98 0.13 21.84
CA GLY A 101 -2.84 -0.11 20.41
C GLY A 101 -1.48 0.32 19.88
N MET A 102 -0.99 1.51 20.26
CA MET A 102 0.35 1.97 19.88
C MET A 102 1.46 1.05 20.41
N GLN A 103 1.36 0.57 21.65
CA GLN A 103 2.32 -0.35 22.23
C GLN A 103 2.30 -1.69 21.50
N PHE A 104 1.12 -2.27 21.28
CA PHE A 104 0.98 -3.48 20.48
C PHE A 104 1.56 -3.31 19.07
N PHE A 105 1.26 -2.20 18.40
CA PHE A 105 1.77 -1.88 17.07
C PHE A 105 3.31 -1.85 16.98
N THR A 106 3.99 -1.63 18.11
CA THR A 106 5.45 -1.43 18.22
C THR A 106 6.16 -2.50 19.04
N THR A 107 5.44 -3.49 19.57
CA THR A 107 5.99 -4.57 20.40
C THR A 107 6.10 -5.84 19.56
N ALA A 108 7.31 -6.38 19.44
CA ALA A 108 7.52 -7.66 18.78
C ALA A 108 6.93 -8.81 19.59
N HIS A 109 6.04 -9.57 18.96
CA HIS A 109 5.51 -10.83 19.45
C HIS A 109 6.33 -11.99 18.89
N THR A 110 6.76 -12.91 19.76
CA THR A 110 7.80 -13.92 19.43
C THR A 110 7.30 -15.34 19.55
N ALA A 111 8.03 -16.27 18.95
CA ALA A 111 7.72 -17.70 19.00
C ALA A 111 7.57 -18.26 20.41
N ALA A 112 8.32 -17.69 21.35
CA ALA A 112 8.30 -18.10 22.74
C ALA A 112 6.95 -17.80 23.42
N GLU A 113 6.15 -16.87 22.90
CA GLU A 113 4.79 -16.60 23.37
C GLU A 113 3.80 -17.67 22.90
N GLY A 114 4.15 -18.40 21.83
CA GLY A 114 3.38 -19.50 21.28
C GLY A 114 2.08 -19.09 20.57
N LEU A 115 1.98 -17.82 20.16
CA LEU A 115 0.82 -17.25 19.49
C LEU A 115 1.04 -17.21 17.97
N GLY A 116 0.00 -17.55 17.21
CA GLY A 116 -0.11 -17.44 15.77
C GLY A 116 0.78 -18.42 14.98
N PRO A 117 0.58 -18.48 13.65
CA PRO A 117 1.53 -19.10 12.74
C PRO A 117 2.84 -18.30 12.73
N MET A 118 3.93 -18.98 13.11
CA MET A 118 5.30 -18.45 13.21
C MET A 118 5.95 -17.99 11.90
N ASN A 119 5.20 -18.00 10.80
CA ASN A 119 5.65 -17.65 9.45
C ASN A 119 5.33 -16.20 9.06
N ASN A 120 4.64 -15.45 9.93
CA ASN A 120 4.16 -14.10 9.68
C ASN A 120 5.12 -13.02 10.26
N GLN A 121 4.74 -11.75 10.27
CA GLN A 121 5.55 -10.72 10.93
C GLN A 121 5.35 -10.75 12.46
N PRO A 122 6.40 -10.48 13.26
CA PRO A 122 6.27 -10.45 14.72
C PRO A 122 5.47 -9.25 15.25
N PHE A 123 5.32 -8.17 14.47
CA PHE A 123 4.55 -6.99 14.86
C PHE A 123 4.21 -6.12 13.65
N CYS A 124 3.23 -5.22 13.80
CA CYS A 124 2.72 -4.38 12.72
C CYS A 124 3.81 -3.54 12.02
N LEU A 125 4.83 -3.08 12.77
CA LEU A 125 5.96 -2.32 12.22
C LEU A 125 7.11 -3.17 11.70
N GLY A 126 7.06 -4.50 11.79
CA GLY A 126 8.12 -5.40 11.33
C GLY A 126 8.53 -5.17 9.87
N CYS A 127 7.58 -4.70 9.04
CA CYS A 127 7.86 -4.31 7.66
C CYS A 127 8.15 -2.81 7.46
N HIS A 128 7.66 -1.92 8.31
CA HIS A 128 7.57 -0.47 8.07
C HIS A 128 8.87 0.31 8.36
N MET A 129 10.02 -0.21 7.96
CA MET A 129 11.33 0.30 8.40
C MET A 129 11.97 1.33 7.47
N SER A 130 11.26 1.87 6.47
CA SER A 130 11.89 2.69 5.40
C SER A 130 12.72 3.86 5.92
N SER A 131 12.24 4.53 6.98
CA SER A 131 12.89 5.71 7.58
C SER A 131 14.23 5.39 8.25
N ALA A 132 14.48 4.13 8.65
CA ALA A 132 15.77 3.71 9.19
C ALA A 132 16.86 3.63 8.10
N GLU A 133 16.45 3.40 6.84
CA GLU A 133 17.33 3.25 5.68
C GLU A 133 17.27 4.46 4.73
N ALA A 134 16.46 5.47 5.06
CA ALA A 134 16.23 6.63 4.22
C ALA A 134 17.50 7.49 4.07
N ILE A 135 17.73 7.99 2.87
CA ILE A 135 18.79 8.97 2.61
C ILE A 135 18.46 10.29 3.32
N SER A 136 19.47 10.90 3.94
CA SER A 136 19.34 12.23 4.54
C SER A 136 19.03 13.26 3.46
N ALA A 137 17.84 13.87 3.54
CA ALA A 137 17.40 14.93 2.64
C ALA A 137 16.57 15.96 3.43
N PRO A 138 16.58 17.25 3.04
CA PRO A 138 15.84 18.28 3.75
C PRO A 138 14.36 17.93 3.91
N GLY A 139 13.90 17.87 5.17
CA GLY A 139 12.50 17.59 5.50
C GLY A 139 12.15 16.10 5.57
N ILE A 140 13.00 15.17 5.19
CA ILE A 140 12.74 13.72 5.25
C ILE A 140 13.11 13.15 6.64
N VAL A 141 12.29 12.24 7.17
CA VAL A 141 12.66 11.45 8.36
C VAL A 141 13.75 10.46 7.96
N SER A 142 14.89 10.53 8.64
CA SER A 142 16.01 9.61 8.48
C SER A 142 16.75 9.43 9.81
N SER A 143 17.67 8.47 9.87
CA SER A 143 18.60 8.26 10.98
C SER A 143 19.27 9.55 11.48
N SER A 144 19.57 10.48 10.57
CA SER A 144 20.18 11.78 10.90
C SER A 144 19.28 12.78 11.62
N THR A 145 17.96 12.57 11.59
CA THR A 145 16.96 13.49 12.18
C THR A 145 16.30 12.96 13.44
N CYS A 146 16.46 11.67 13.74
CA CYS A 146 15.81 11.06 14.89
C CYS A 146 16.54 11.34 16.20
N VAL A 147 15.84 11.13 17.30
CA VAL A 147 16.43 11.24 18.65
C VAL A 147 17.40 10.08 18.92
N PRO A 148 18.46 10.28 19.73
CA PRO A 148 19.37 9.20 20.11
C PRO A 148 18.64 8.00 20.71
N GLY A 149 18.98 6.79 20.25
CA GLY A 149 18.34 5.54 20.68
C GLY A 149 17.02 5.20 19.98
N SER A 150 16.48 6.09 19.14
CA SER A 150 15.31 5.81 18.32
C SER A 150 15.58 4.75 17.25
N THR A 151 14.55 3.96 16.91
CA THR A 151 14.55 3.10 15.72
C THR A 151 14.34 3.88 14.42
N CYS A 152 14.04 5.18 14.51
CA CYS A 152 13.58 6.04 13.41
C CYS A 152 12.28 5.60 12.74
N VAL A 153 11.56 4.66 13.34
CA VAL A 153 10.41 4.03 12.71
C VAL A 153 9.16 4.29 13.52
N SER A 154 8.05 4.55 12.82
CA SER A 154 6.72 4.68 13.38
C SER A 154 5.69 4.24 12.34
N LEU A 155 4.41 4.25 12.67
CA LEU A 155 3.33 3.88 11.74
C LEU A 155 3.25 4.76 10.48
N VAL A 156 3.90 5.92 10.48
CA VAL A 156 3.93 6.79 9.30
C VAL A 156 5.11 6.48 8.37
N SER A 157 6.04 5.60 8.79
CA SER A 157 7.03 5.00 7.90
C SER A 157 6.38 4.05 6.90
N ARG A 158 7.07 3.77 5.79
CA ARG A 158 6.63 2.85 4.74
C ARG A 158 7.31 1.50 4.91
N ALA A 159 6.79 0.47 4.25
CA ALA A 159 7.51 -0.79 4.13
C ALA A 159 8.92 -0.56 3.57
N ALA A 160 9.95 -1.12 4.21
CA ALA A 160 11.32 -0.99 3.76
C ALA A 160 11.57 -1.81 2.48
N ARG A 161 12.33 -1.25 1.55
CA ARG A 161 12.86 -1.98 0.39
C ARG A 161 14.22 -1.37 0.04
N ALA A 162 15.24 -2.20 -0.03
CA ALA A 162 16.58 -1.80 -0.47
C ALA A 162 16.96 -2.43 -1.81
N THR A 163 16.39 -3.59 -2.13
CA THR A 163 16.52 -4.29 -3.41
C THR A 163 15.18 -4.91 -3.80
N PRO A 164 14.99 -5.33 -5.07
CA PRO A 164 13.88 -6.22 -5.39
C PRO A 164 14.01 -7.57 -4.67
N THR A 165 12.89 -8.26 -4.55
CA THR A 165 12.82 -9.66 -4.10
C THR A 165 13.16 -10.56 -5.27
N ASN A 166 14.06 -11.52 -5.11
CA ASN A 166 14.25 -12.57 -6.11
C ASN A 166 13.47 -13.82 -5.74
N LEU A 167 12.30 -13.98 -6.35
CA LEU A 167 11.39 -15.09 -6.06
C LEU A 167 11.88 -16.44 -6.56
N GLN A 168 12.96 -16.50 -7.35
CA GLN A 168 13.64 -17.76 -7.62
C GLN A 168 14.17 -18.39 -6.33
N PHE A 169 14.75 -17.58 -5.44
CA PHE A 169 15.38 -18.04 -4.19
C PHE A 169 14.40 -18.15 -3.03
N THR A 170 13.38 -17.29 -2.97
CA THR A 170 12.37 -17.35 -1.91
C THR A 170 11.25 -18.36 -2.18
N SER A 171 11.17 -18.89 -3.42
CA SER A 171 10.27 -20.00 -3.78
C SER A 171 10.82 -21.37 -3.37
N LEU A 172 10.10 -22.45 -3.69
CA LEU A 172 10.41 -23.80 -3.23
C LEU A 172 11.80 -24.26 -3.69
N ASP A 173 12.68 -24.54 -2.72
CA ASP A 173 13.88 -25.35 -2.87
C ASP A 173 13.56 -26.81 -2.52
N PRO A 174 13.63 -27.75 -3.50
CA PRO A 174 13.36 -29.16 -3.26
C PRO A 174 14.25 -29.82 -2.20
N ALA A 175 15.44 -29.28 -1.92
CA ALA A 175 16.35 -29.82 -0.92
C ALA A 175 15.94 -29.50 0.51
N THR A 176 15.29 -28.36 0.73
CA THR A 176 14.88 -27.90 2.07
C THR A 176 13.37 -27.98 2.30
N GLY A 177 12.58 -28.05 1.22
CA GLY A 177 11.11 -28.02 1.26
C GLY A 177 10.51 -26.62 1.38
N GLY A 178 11.33 -25.57 1.52
CA GLY A 178 10.94 -24.16 1.60
C GLY A 178 11.88 -23.26 0.78
N GLY A 179 11.86 -21.94 0.97
CA GLY A 179 12.75 -20.99 0.27
C GLY A 179 13.86 -20.40 1.14
N GLN A 180 14.73 -19.58 0.54
CA GLN A 180 15.65 -18.70 1.27
C GLN A 180 14.95 -17.38 1.64
N PRO A 181 15.10 -16.87 2.87
CA PRO A 181 14.38 -15.68 3.28
C PRO A 181 14.96 -14.38 2.70
N ALA A 182 14.10 -13.43 2.33
CA ALA A 182 14.49 -12.11 1.83
C ALA A 182 14.84 -11.15 2.99
N GLY A 183 15.85 -11.54 3.75
CA GLY A 183 16.28 -10.95 5.01
C GLY A 183 15.91 -11.79 6.23
N THR A 184 16.46 -11.47 7.39
CA THR A 184 16.26 -12.20 8.64
C THR A 184 15.83 -11.25 9.77
N LEU A 185 15.42 -11.83 10.89
CA LEU A 185 15.13 -11.10 12.11
C LEU A 185 16.21 -11.41 13.16
N LEU A 186 16.47 -10.42 14.01
CA LEU A 186 17.25 -10.57 15.23
C LEU A 186 16.44 -11.38 16.27
N PRO A 187 17.08 -11.91 17.33
CA PRO A 187 16.38 -12.67 18.37
C PRO A 187 15.25 -11.92 19.09
N ASP A 188 15.25 -10.59 19.04
CA ASP A 188 14.21 -9.72 19.60
C ASP A 188 13.06 -9.44 18.61
N GLY A 189 13.06 -10.08 17.44
CA GLY A 189 12.05 -9.94 16.40
C GLY A 189 12.25 -8.74 15.47
N HIS A 190 13.27 -7.90 15.68
CA HIS A 190 13.52 -6.76 14.80
C HIS A 190 14.25 -7.17 13.50
N PRO A 191 14.00 -6.49 12.36
CA PRO A 191 14.75 -6.69 11.12
C PRO A 191 16.26 -6.61 11.30
N ASN A 192 16.98 -7.59 10.76
CA ASN A 192 18.43 -7.61 10.82
C ASN A 192 19.02 -6.52 9.89
N PRO A 193 19.74 -5.52 10.45
CA PRO A 193 20.29 -4.43 9.64
C PRO A 193 21.39 -4.91 8.68
N ASN A 194 21.97 -6.09 8.88
CA ASN A 194 23.06 -6.65 8.07
C ASN A 194 22.60 -7.69 7.03
N ASP A 195 21.31 -7.69 6.67
CA ASP A 195 20.75 -8.63 5.71
C ASP A 195 21.35 -8.56 4.30
N ASN A 196 21.19 -9.67 3.56
CA ASN A 196 21.70 -9.84 2.20
C ASN A 196 21.08 -8.84 1.20
N LEU A 197 21.93 -8.08 0.51
CA LEU A 197 21.55 -7.15 -0.56
C LEU A 197 21.74 -7.73 -1.97
N ASP A 198 22.22 -8.97 -2.11
CA ASP A 198 22.34 -9.62 -3.40
C ASP A 198 20.97 -10.16 -3.84
N ALA A 199 20.32 -9.45 -4.77
CA ALA A 199 19.09 -9.88 -5.42
C ALA A 199 19.33 -10.57 -6.78
N VAL A 200 20.59 -10.70 -7.23
CA VAL A 200 20.94 -11.41 -8.46
C VAL A 200 21.17 -12.89 -8.16
N ASN A 201 22.00 -13.18 -7.16
CA ASN A 201 22.36 -14.54 -6.76
C ASN A 201 21.79 -14.93 -5.39
N GLY A 202 20.90 -14.11 -4.85
CA GLY A 202 20.21 -14.35 -3.59
C GLY A 202 18.82 -13.72 -3.58
N PRO A 203 18.09 -13.85 -2.46
CA PRO A 203 16.70 -13.40 -2.34
C PRO A 203 16.53 -11.88 -2.30
N GLY A 204 17.63 -11.12 -2.11
CA GLY A 204 17.60 -9.69 -1.83
C GLY A 204 17.05 -9.33 -0.45
N ARG A 205 16.82 -8.04 -0.23
CA ARG A 205 16.26 -7.45 1.00
C ARG A 205 15.00 -6.65 0.70
N THR A 206 13.87 -7.22 1.10
CA THR A 206 12.55 -6.59 1.01
C THR A 206 11.81 -6.72 2.33
N ALA A 207 10.90 -5.79 2.59
CA ALA A 207 9.83 -5.94 3.58
C ALA A 207 8.44 -5.92 2.91
N ALA A 208 8.40 -6.18 1.61
CA ALA A 208 7.15 -6.46 0.90
C ALA A 208 6.63 -7.85 1.25
N PHE A 209 5.31 -7.99 1.20
CA PHE A 209 4.65 -9.30 1.21
C PHE A 209 4.16 -9.62 -0.20
N THR A 210 3.93 -10.89 -0.46
CA THR A 210 3.46 -11.36 -1.76
C THR A 210 2.04 -11.88 -1.61
N THR A 211 1.14 -11.43 -2.47
CA THR A 211 -0.18 -12.02 -2.62
C THR A 211 -0.19 -13.03 -3.75
N PHE A 212 -0.83 -14.19 -3.57
CA PHE A 212 -0.93 -15.23 -4.59
C PHE A 212 -2.24 -16.02 -4.49
N GLY A 213 -2.64 -16.66 -5.58
CA GLY A 213 -3.81 -17.54 -5.61
C GLY A 213 -4.10 -18.02 -7.03
N ASP A 214 -5.27 -18.63 -7.22
CA ASP A 214 -5.73 -19.04 -8.54
C ASP A 214 -6.84 -18.15 -9.06
N PHE A 215 -6.65 -17.64 -10.27
CA PHE A 215 -7.60 -16.76 -10.92
C PHE A 215 -8.20 -17.42 -12.16
N ASN A 216 -9.53 -17.44 -12.24
CA ASN A 216 -10.29 -17.85 -13.42
C ASN A 216 -11.04 -16.63 -13.99
N PRO A 217 -10.63 -16.08 -15.14
CA PRO A 217 -11.27 -14.91 -15.73
C PRO A 217 -12.63 -15.19 -16.36
N ASN A 218 -12.96 -16.46 -16.61
CA ASN A 218 -14.15 -16.87 -17.36
C ASN A 218 -15.37 -17.12 -16.47
N HIS A 219 -15.20 -17.08 -15.15
CA HIS A 219 -16.27 -17.35 -14.21
C HIS A 219 -16.72 -16.08 -13.48
N ALA A 220 -18.04 -15.92 -13.32
CA ALA A 220 -18.56 -14.91 -12.41
C ALA A 220 -18.13 -15.24 -10.98
N ASP A 221 -17.75 -14.23 -10.23
CA ASP A 221 -17.24 -14.32 -8.87
C ASP A 221 -18.18 -15.02 -7.87
N VAL A 222 -19.49 -14.80 -7.93
CA VAL A 222 -20.51 -15.52 -7.14
C VAL A 222 -21.86 -15.48 -7.87
N PRO A 223 -22.68 -16.55 -7.86
CA PRO A 223 -24.00 -16.54 -8.55
C PRO A 223 -24.96 -15.44 -8.08
N THR A 224 -24.79 -14.94 -6.85
CA THR A 224 -25.67 -13.95 -6.21
C THR A 224 -25.21 -12.50 -6.37
N ASN A 225 -23.99 -12.25 -6.89
CA ASN A 225 -23.47 -10.91 -7.14
C ASN A 225 -22.40 -10.95 -8.26
N PRO A 226 -22.77 -11.19 -9.53
CA PRO A 226 -21.82 -11.32 -10.62
C PRO A 226 -21.21 -9.95 -10.98
N THR A 227 -19.99 -9.66 -10.52
CA THR A 227 -19.26 -8.42 -10.88
C THR A 227 -18.65 -8.48 -12.29
N GLY A 228 -18.50 -9.69 -12.85
CA GLY A 228 -17.88 -9.91 -14.16
C GLY A 228 -16.34 -9.79 -14.15
N ILE A 229 -15.71 -9.79 -12.98
CA ILE A 229 -14.27 -9.55 -12.80
C ILE A 229 -13.44 -10.85 -12.81
N GLY A 230 -14.07 -12.02 -12.66
CA GLY A 230 -13.41 -13.32 -12.56
C GLY A 230 -13.48 -13.92 -11.15
N PHE A 231 -13.24 -15.22 -11.03
CA PHE A 231 -13.15 -15.93 -9.76
C PHE A 231 -11.70 -16.00 -9.25
N PHE A 232 -11.47 -15.79 -7.95
CA PHE A 232 -10.15 -15.85 -7.31
C PHE A 232 -10.25 -16.82 -6.14
N ASP A 233 -9.50 -17.91 -6.21
CA ASP A 233 -9.33 -18.89 -5.15
C ASP A 233 -8.12 -18.48 -4.30
N PRO A 234 -8.32 -18.10 -3.03
CA PRO A 234 -7.25 -17.65 -2.14
C PRO A 234 -6.39 -18.80 -1.59
N LEU A 235 -6.71 -20.06 -1.90
CA LEU A 235 -5.96 -21.23 -1.41
C LEU A 235 -5.91 -21.29 0.13
N ASP A 236 -7.03 -20.92 0.77
CA ASP A 236 -7.16 -20.80 2.22
C ASP A 236 -7.66 -22.08 2.90
N GLY A 237 -8.05 -23.11 2.14
CA GLY A 237 -8.57 -24.36 2.70
C GLY A 237 -10.00 -24.28 3.28
N ALA A 238 -10.59 -23.08 3.34
CA ALA A 238 -11.85 -22.82 4.02
C ALA A 238 -12.99 -22.53 3.03
N ALA A 239 -12.71 -21.80 1.95
CA ALA A 239 -13.71 -21.40 0.97
C ALA A 239 -14.15 -22.58 0.07
N THR A 240 -15.42 -22.61 -0.35
CA THR A 240 -15.86 -23.47 -1.46
C THR A 240 -15.54 -22.78 -2.78
N ASN A 241 -14.75 -23.45 -3.63
CA ASN A 241 -14.46 -23.01 -4.98
C ASN A 241 -15.69 -23.26 -5.85
N ILE A 242 -16.33 -22.19 -6.31
CA ILE A 242 -17.57 -22.28 -7.09
C ILE A 242 -17.34 -22.79 -8.52
N VAL A 243 -16.11 -22.72 -9.03
CA VAL A 243 -15.75 -23.19 -10.37
C VAL A 243 -15.62 -24.70 -10.37
N THR A 244 -14.98 -25.26 -9.35
CA THR A 244 -14.72 -26.71 -9.24
C THR A 244 -15.76 -27.44 -8.39
N GLY A 245 -16.51 -26.74 -7.55
CA GLY A 245 -17.43 -27.30 -6.55
C GLY A 245 -16.72 -27.93 -5.34
N LEU A 246 -15.39 -27.85 -5.26
CA LEU A 246 -14.57 -28.43 -4.20
C LEU A 246 -14.21 -27.39 -3.14
N LYS A 247 -13.74 -27.82 -1.97
CA LYS A 247 -13.09 -26.89 -1.04
C LYS A 247 -11.77 -26.41 -1.64
N SER A 248 -11.45 -25.14 -1.40
CA SER A 248 -10.15 -24.54 -1.68
C SER A 248 -9.03 -25.40 -1.09
N GLN A 249 -7.88 -25.43 -1.74
CA GLN A 249 -6.73 -26.19 -1.23
C GLN A 249 -6.10 -25.44 -0.05
N PRO A 250 -5.71 -26.13 1.04
CA PRO A 250 -5.18 -25.49 2.24
C PRO A 250 -3.67 -25.17 2.09
N PHE A 251 -3.33 -24.17 1.28
CA PHE A 251 -1.94 -23.75 1.05
C PHE A 251 -1.48 -22.57 1.89
N GLY A 252 -2.17 -22.26 3.01
CA GLY A 252 -1.81 -21.13 3.86
C GLY A 252 -2.40 -19.80 3.41
N GLY A 253 -3.45 -19.82 2.59
CA GLY A 253 -4.10 -18.61 2.12
C GLY A 253 -3.28 -17.85 1.07
N PHE A 254 -3.70 -16.61 0.81
CA PHE A 254 -3.22 -15.85 -0.33
C PHE A 254 -2.07 -14.89 -0.01
N VAL A 255 -1.59 -14.82 1.24
CA VAL A 255 -0.53 -13.90 1.67
C VAL A 255 0.69 -14.72 2.07
N GLN A 256 1.86 -14.30 1.60
CA GLN A 256 3.15 -14.90 1.92
C GLN A 256 4.14 -13.82 2.34
N HIS A 257 4.77 -14.01 3.50
CA HIS A 257 5.97 -13.27 3.90
C HIS A 257 7.21 -14.06 3.51
N THR A 258 8.15 -13.39 2.85
CA THR A 258 9.45 -13.97 2.49
C THR A 258 10.46 -13.91 3.64
N ARG A 259 10.07 -13.39 4.81
CA ARG A 259 10.89 -13.33 6.02
C ARG A 259 10.09 -13.94 7.19
N PRO A 260 10.48 -15.12 7.71
CA PRO A 260 9.80 -15.76 8.82
C PRO A 260 10.23 -15.14 10.17
N VAL A 261 9.48 -15.44 11.25
CA VAL A 261 9.73 -14.87 12.59
C VAL A 261 11.03 -15.38 13.22
N GLY A 262 11.38 -16.66 13.00
CA GLY A 262 12.51 -17.32 13.64
C GLY A 262 13.65 -17.68 12.67
N PRO A 263 14.91 -17.71 13.13
CA PRO A 263 16.07 -18.09 12.30
C PRO A 263 16.04 -19.57 11.85
N ASP A 264 15.33 -20.43 12.59
CA ASP A 264 15.16 -21.84 12.25
C ASP A 264 13.95 -22.08 11.32
N CYS A 265 13.07 -21.10 11.16
CA CYS A 265 11.90 -21.22 10.30
C CYS A 265 12.26 -20.86 8.86
N ILE A 266 11.67 -21.59 7.90
CA ILE A 266 11.90 -21.35 6.47
C ILE A 266 10.68 -20.69 5.84
N PRO A 267 10.87 -19.70 4.95
CA PRO A 267 9.78 -19.14 4.17
C PRO A 267 8.98 -20.23 3.48
N LYS A 268 7.65 -20.19 3.68
CA LYS A 268 6.71 -21.02 2.94
C LYS A 268 6.69 -20.54 1.50
N PRO A 269 6.94 -21.38 0.49
CA PRO A 269 6.95 -20.93 -0.89
C PRO A 269 5.53 -20.72 -1.40
N ILE A 270 5.37 -19.88 -2.43
CA ILE A 270 4.16 -19.92 -3.27
C ILE A 270 3.96 -21.36 -3.71
N ALA A 271 2.76 -21.90 -3.48
CA ALA A 271 2.46 -23.30 -3.77
C ALA A 271 2.87 -23.63 -5.22
N PRO A 272 3.76 -24.61 -5.44
CA PRO A 272 4.18 -24.96 -6.79
C PRO A 272 3.00 -25.50 -7.58
N VAL A 273 2.93 -25.12 -8.85
CA VAL A 273 1.89 -25.53 -9.80
C VAL A 273 1.66 -27.04 -9.78
N ALA A 274 2.73 -27.84 -9.66
CA ALA A 274 2.67 -29.30 -9.65
C ALA A 274 1.87 -29.89 -8.48
N PHE A 275 1.70 -29.17 -7.37
CA PHE A 275 0.88 -29.61 -6.23
C PHE A 275 -0.54 -29.05 -6.26
N ASP A 276 -0.81 -28.09 -7.16
CA ASP A 276 -2.09 -27.43 -7.20
C ASP A 276 -3.05 -28.16 -8.15
N ALA A 277 -4.11 -28.75 -7.60
CA ALA A 277 -5.12 -29.47 -8.39
C ALA A 277 -5.81 -28.60 -9.45
N ASN A 278 -5.87 -27.27 -9.28
CA ASN A 278 -6.44 -26.38 -10.28
C ASN A 278 -5.53 -26.21 -11.51
N LEU A 279 -4.24 -26.54 -11.41
CA LEU A 279 -3.23 -26.20 -12.43
C LEU A 279 -2.47 -27.43 -12.99
N GLN A 280 -3.15 -28.59 -13.05
CA GLN A 280 -2.55 -29.87 -13.49
C GLN A 280 -2.62 -30.11 -15.01
N GLY A 281 -3.35 -29.28 -15.75
CA GLY A 281 -3.47 -29.33 -17.20
C GLY A 281 -2.32 -28.66 -17.92
N THR A 282 -2.48 -28.45 -19.23
CA THR A 282 -1.52 -27.69 -20.03
C THR A 282 -1.90 -26.21 -20.00
N PRO A 283 -1.01 -25.29 -19.57
CA PRO A 283 -1.31 -23.87 -19.60
C PRO A 283 -1.35 -23.35 -21.05
N ASP A 284 -2.38 -22.58 -21.38
CA ASP A 284 -2.48 -21.86 -22.64
C ASP A 284 -1.35 -20.83 -22.77
N ARG A 285 -0.70 -20.81 -23.94
CA ARG A 285 0.52 -20.00 -24.15
C ARG A 285 0.28 -18.50 -24.18
N VAL A 286 -0.96 -18.06 -24.39
CA VAL A 286 -1.31 -16.64 -24.50
C VAL A 286 -1.90 -16.13 -23.19
N THR A 287 -2.81 -16.88 -22.60
CA THR A 287 -3.63 -16.46 -21.45
C THR A 287 -3.14 -17.03 -20.12
N GLY A 288 -2.25 -18.03 -20.16
CA GLY A 288 -1.75 -18.75 -18.98
C GLY A 288 -2.77 -19.68 -18.33
N LEU A 289 -3.97 -19.81 -18.90
CA LEU A 289 -5.07 -20.58 -18.29
C LEU A 289 -4.85 -22.08 -18.46
N ASP A 290 -5.12 -22.83 -17.40
CA ASP A 290 -5.14 -24.27 -17.38
C ASP A 290 -6.21 -24.82 -18.34
N SER A 291 -5.83 -25.77 -19.20
CA SER A 291 -6.71 -26.34 -20.23
C SER A 291 -7.94 -27.09 -19.68
N VAL A 292 -7.92 -27.50 -18.41
CA VAL A 292 -8.98 -28.29 -17.78
C VAL A 292 -9.88 -27.40 -16.92
N THR A 293 -9.27 -26.59 -16.06
CA THR A 293 -10.02 -25.84 -15.03
C THR A 293 -10.27 -24.39 -15.41
N GLY A 294 -9.51 -23.86 -16.37
CA GLY A 294 -9.54 -22.44 -16.75
C GLY A 294 -8.94 -21.50 -15.71
N PHE A 295 -8.24 -22.00 -14.69
CA PHE A 295 -7.50 -21.19 -13.72
C PHE A 295 -6.07 -20.88 -14.19
N ARG A 296 -5.48 -19.81 -13.66
CA ARG A 296 -4.03 -19.58 -13.68
C ARG A 296 -3.56 -19.13 -12.29
N ARG A 297 -2.32 -19.45 -11.96
CA ARG A 297 -1.62 -18.82 -10.84
C ARG A 297 -1.47 -17.33 -11.12
N THR A 298 -1.81 -16.50 -10.16
CA THR A 298 -1.53 -15.06 -10.18
C THR A 298 -0.78 -14.67 -8.91
N VAL A 299 0.16 -13.74 -9.04
CA VAL A 299 1.07 -13.33 -7.97
C VAL A 299 1.36 -11.83 -8.08
N GLY A 300 1.42 -11.13 -6.96
CA GLY A 300 1.76 -9.72 -6.91
C GLY A 300 2.49 -9.35 -5.63
N GLU A 301 3.53 -8.53 -5.75
CA GLU A 301 4.18 -7.93 -4.56
C GLU A 301 3.35 -6.76 -4.04
N ARG A 302 3.37 -6.56 -2.71
CA ARG A 302 2.67 -5.49 -2.00
C ARG A 302 3.55 -4.91 -0.91
N ALA A 303 3.39 -3.63 -0.66
CA ALA A 303 4.11 -2.90 0.37
C ALA A 303 3.14 -2.16 1.30
N GLY A 304 3.40 -2.24 2.61
CA GLY A 304 2.65 -1.50 3.62
C GLY A 304 2.73 0.02 3.40
N PRO A 305 1.60 0.72 3.18
CA PRO A 305 1.58 2.17 3.01
C PRO A 305 1.66 2.89 4.36
N PRO A 306 2.08 4.17 4.41
CA PRO A 306 2.13 4.92 5.66
C PRO A 306 0.72 5.21 6.19
N TYR A 307 0.51 5.25 7.51
CA TYR A 307 -0.80 5.42 8.16
C TYR A 307 -1.19 6.89 8.43
N ILE A 308 -0.78 7.82 7.56
CA ILE A 308 -1.03 9.26 7.73
C ILE A 308 -2.50 9.61 7.42
N GLY A 309 -3.19 10.24 8.38
CA GLY A 309 -4.51 10.84 8.14
C GLY A 309 -5.63 9.85 7.84
N ARG A 310 -5.53 8.59 8.27
CA ARG A 310 -6.52 7.54 7.97
C ARG A 310 -7.91 7.86 8.53
N GLY A 311 -8.00 8.50 9.71
CA GLY A 311 -9.29 8.98 10.24
C GLY A 311 -9.93 10.07 9.37
N LEU A 312 -9.13 10.92 8.71
CA LEU A 312 -9.66 11.93 7.78
C LEU A 312 -10.23 11.26 6.53
N MET A 313 -9.56 10.22 6.01
CA MET A 313 -10.08 9.41 4.91
C MET A 313 -11.38 8.69 5.28
N GLU A 314 -11.46 8.17 6.51
CA GLU A 314 -12.68 7.55 7.04
C GLU A 314 -13.84 8.55 7.05
N ALA A 315 -13.56 9.78 7.48
CA ALA A 315 -14.55 10.84 7.66
C ALA A 315 -14.94 11.60 6.37
N VAL A 316 -14.39 11.28 5.19
CA VAL A 316 -14.87 11.88 3.92
C VAL A 316 -16.31 11.40 3.64
N PRO A 317 -17.27 12.27 3.32
CA PRO A 317 -18.64 11.83 3.04
C PRO A 317 -18.72 10.82 1.90
N THR A 318 -19.53 9.77 2.07
CA THR A 318 -19.70 8.72 1.05
C THR A 318 -20.25 9.28 -0.24
N ALA A 319 -21.23 10.19 -0.13
CA ALA A 319 -21.84 10.85 -1.29
C ALA A 319 -20.81 11.66 -2.10
N ASP A 320 -19.87 12.33 -1.44
CA ASP A 320 -18.84 13.11 -2.16
C ASP A 320 -17.94 12.18 -2.99
N ILE A 321 -17.49 11.05 -2.44
CA ILE A 321 -16.70 10.04 -3.17
C ILE A 321 -17.49 9.51 -4.37
N LEU A 322 -18.76 9.11 -4.16
CA LEU A 322 -19.62 8.58 -5.23
C LEU A 322 -19.85 9.60 -6.36
N THR A 323 -20.04 10.88 -6.04
CA THR A 323 -20.29 11.92 -7.06
C THR A 323 -19.08 12.24 -7.93
N THR A 324 -17.87 11.94 -7.44
CA THR A 324 -16.63 12.15 -8.22
C THR A 324 -16.27 10.99 -9.14
N ALA A 325 -16.96 9.85 -9.02
CA ALA A 325 -16.71 8.70 -9.89
C ALA A 325 -17.10 9.00 -11.34
N ASP A 326 -16.26 8.57 -12.27
CA ASP A 326 -16.48 8.64 -13.72
C ASP A 326 -16.01 7.33 -14.40
N PRO A 327 -16.63 6.18 -14.09
CA PRO A 327 -16.17 4.87 -14.57
C PRO A 327 -16.20 4.75 -16.10
N ASN A 328 -16.92 5.63 -16.79
CA ASN A 328 -17.08 5.64 -18.24
C ASN A 328 -16.25 6.71 -18.95
N ASP A 329 -15.40 7.46 -18.22
CA ASP A 329 -14.56 8.55 -18.76
C ASP A 329 -15.40 9.54 -19.59
N THR A 330 -16.54 9.97 -19.05
CA THR A 330 -17.47 10.88 -19.73
C THR A 330 -17.24 12.34 -19.36
N GLN A 331 -16.55 12.59 -18.25
CA GLN A 331 -16.19 13.91 -17.79
C GLN A 331 -14.87 14.34 -18.42
N GLY A 332 -14.75 15.64 -18.68
CA GLY A 332 -13.51 16.27 -19.10
C GLY A 332 -12.99 17.22 -18.02
N HIS A 333 -11.84 17.82 -18.29
CA HIS A 333 -11.32 18.91 -17.46
C HIS A 333 -10.95 20.13 -18.29
N ASN A 334 -10.89 21.29 -17.64
CA ASN A 334 -10.26 22.46 -18.22
C ASN A 334 -8.74 22.42 -18.01
N SER A 335 -7.97 22.43 -19.09
CA SER A 335 -6.52 22.56 -19.05
C SER A 335 -6.06 23.51 -20.15
N SER A 336 -5.17 24.43 -19.78
CA SER A 336 -4.45 25.27 -20.73
C SER A 336 -3.34 24.54 -21.49
N LEU A 337 -3.04 23.28 -21.15
CA LEU A 337 -2.11 22.44 -21.89
C LEU A 337 -2.85 21.67 -23.00
N ARG A 338 -2.12 21.28 -24.05
CA ARG A 338 -2.71 20.57 -25.19
C ARG A 338 -3.35 19.24 -24.75
N ASN A 339 -4.56 18.98 -25.23
CA ASN A 339 -5.27 17.73 -24.99
C ASN A 339 -5.06 16.73 -26.14
N PHE A 340 -4.63 15.51 -25.82
CA PHE A 340 -4.45 14.40 -26.77
C PHE A 340 -5.30 13.17 -26.41
N ALA A 341 -6.18 13.27 -25.40
CA ALA A 341 -6.96 12.14 -24.86
C ALA A 341 -7.74 11.36 -25.94
N GLN A 342 -8.47 12.05 -26.82
CA GLN A 342 -9.23 11.42 -27.90
C GLN A 342 -8.34 10.61 -28.87
N SER A 343 -7.12 11.09 -29.15
CA SER A 343 -6.15 10.36 -30.00
C SER A 343 -5.59 9.10 -29.35
N MET A 344 -5.78 8.93 -28.03
CA MET A 344 -5.42 7.73 -27.26
C MET A 344 -6.63 6.85 -26.95
N GLY A 345 -7.78 7.09 -27.61
CA GLY A 345 -9.00 6.30 -27.44
C GLY A 345 -9.79 6.62 -26.17
N CYS A 346 -9.51 7.74 -25.51
CA CYS A 346 -10.29 8.20 -24.35
C CYS A 346 -11.57 8.91 -24.81
N THR A 347 -12.64 8.79 -24.03
CA THR A 347 -13.92 9.46 -24.29
C THR A 347 -13.90 10.88 -23.71
N GLY A 348 -13.26 11.06 -22.55
CA GLY A 348 -13.15 12.29 -21.80
C GLY A 348 -11.69 12.72 -21.69
N ASP A 349 -11.15 12.64 -20.48
CA ASP A 349 -9.77 13.01 -20.17
C ASP A 349 -8.83 11.84 -19.87
N CYS A 350 -9.31 10.61 -20.11
CA CYS A 350 -8.71 9.32 -19.81
C CYS A 350 -8.84 8.87 -18.35
N ILE A 351 -9.37 9.70 -17.44
CA ILE A 351 -9.48 9.37 -16.02
C ILE A 351 -10.83 8.68 -15.75
N ALA A 352 -10.80 7.35 -15.69
CA ALA A 352 -12.00 6.52 -15.55
C ALA A 352 -12.24 6.04 -14.10
N GLY A 353 -12.11 6.94 -13.12
CA GLY A 353 -12.12 6.59 -11.70
C GLY A 353 -13.44 5.98 -11.22
N LYS A 354 -13.40 4.93 -10.41
CA LYS A 354 -14.62 4.32 -9.83
C LYS A 354 -14.50 4.00 -8.34
N THR A 355 -15.63 3.90 -7.65
CA THR A 355 -15.66 3.44 -6.27
C THR A 355 -15.52 1.93 -6.18
N ASN A 356 -14.87 1.45 -5.11
CA ASN A 356 -14.93 0.05 -4.74
C ASN A 356 -16.11 -0.19 -3.81
N MET A 357 -17.11 -0.99 -4.21
CA MET A 357 -18.26 -1.32 -3.36
C MET A 357 -18.04 -2.64 -2.65
N VAL A 358 -17.86 -2.59 -1.33
CA VAL A 358 -17.57 -3.76 -0.49
C VAL A 358 -18.90 -4.32 0.08
N PRO A 359 -19.17 -5.62 -0.09
CA PRO A 359 -20.36 -6.24 0.48
C PRO A 359 -20.26 -6.36 2.00
N ARG A 360 -21.41 -6.32 2.66
CA ARG A 360 -21.50 -6.59 4.11
C ARG A 360 -21.32 -8.09 4.38
N ASN A 361 -20.57 -8.43 5.43
CA ASN A 361 -20.54 -9.79 6.01
C ASN A 361 -20.65 -9.81 7.54
N LEU A 362 -20.96 -8.68 8.18
CA LEU A 362 -21.18 -8.61 9.62
C LEU A 362 -22.34 -9.49 10.09
N THR A 363 -22.03 -10.39 11.01
CA THR A 363 -22.95 -11.35 11.64
C THR A 363 -22.91 -11.20 13.16
N VAL A 364 -24.09 -11.11 13.78
CA VAL A 364 -24.27 -11.07 15.23
C VAL A 364 -24.62 -12.48 15.71
N HIS A 365 -23.87 -13.00 16.67
CA HIS A 365 -24.07 -14.33 17.22
C HIS A 365 -24.68 -14.25 18.62
N THR A 366 -25.61 -15.14 18.91
CA THR A 366 -26.27 -15.24 20.22
C THR A 366 -26.25 -16.67 20.74
N ASP A 367 -26.25 -16.83 22.07
CA ASP A 367 -26.46 -18.13 22.71
C ASP A 367 -27.92 -18.60 22.58
N ALA A 368 -28.22 -19.79 23.11
CA ALA A 368 -29.58 -20.36 23.11
C ALA A 368 -30.61 -19.53 23.89
N ASN A 369 -30.17 -18.61 24.76
CA ASN A 369 -31.02 -17.71 25.53
C ASN A 369 -31.17 -16.33 24.87
N GLY A 370 -30.55 -16.12 23.70
CA GLY A 370 -30.57 -14.84 22.98
C GLY A 370 -29.56 -13.81 23.50
N ASN A 371 -28.64 -14.19 24.39
CA ASN A 371 -27.58 -13.29 24.83
C ASN A 371 -26.51 -13.15 23.74
N LEU A 372 -26.04 -11.93 23.51
CA LEU A 372 -24.96 -11.62 22.58
C LEU A 372 -23.66 -12.31 23.00
N THR A 373 -23.08 -13.12 22.11
CA THR A 373 -21.83 -13.85 22.36
C THR A 373 -20.65 -13.29 21.58
N SER A 374 -20.84 -12.99 20.30
CA SER A 374 -19.79 -12.39 19.46
C SER A 374 -20.38 -11.64 18.27
N VAL A 375 -19.56 -10.82 17.62
CA VAL A 375 -19.85 -10.21 16.32
C VAL A 375 -18.69 -10.50 15.40
N THR A 376 -18.94 -11.19 14.29
CA THR A 376 -17.91 -11.51 13.29
C THR A 376 -18.15 -10.74 12.01
N GLY A 377 -17.08 -10.42 11.27
CA GLY A 377 -17.18 -9.73 9.99
C GLY A 377 -17.43 -8.21 10.11
N PHE A 378 -17.75 -7.59 8.97
CA PHE A 378 -17.65 -6.14 8.75
C PHE A 378 -18.86 -5.58 8.01
N VAL A 379 -19.09 -4.28 8.20
CA VAL A 379 -20.14 -3.54 7.50
C VAL A 379 -19.79 -3.38 6.02
N GLY A 380 -20.80 -3.26 5.16
CA GLY A 380 -20.60 -3.00 3.73
C GLY A 380 -20.47 -1.51 3.42
N GLY A 381 -20.18 -1.13 2.17
CA GLY A 381 -20.20 0.26 1.73
C GLY A 381 -19.09 0.63 0.76
N VAL A 382 -18.81 1.93 0.62
CA VAL A 382 -17.71 2.44 -0.20
C VAL A 382 -16.39 2.14 0.50
N GLY A 383 -15.54 1.38 -0.18
CA GLY A 383 -14.22 1.00 0.28
C GLY A 383 -13.22 2.15 0.29
N ARG A 384 -12.36 2.19 1.33
CA ARG A 384 -11.42 3.29 1.63
C ARG A 384 -10.03 2.80 2.01
N PHE A 385 -9.95 1.62 2.63
CA PHE A 385 -8.75 1.07 3.25
C PHE A 385 -8.35 -0.28 2.64
N GLY A 386 -7.21 -0.82 3.07
CA GLY A 386 -6.72 -2.12 2.61
C GLY A 386 -6.30 -2.14 1.13
N LEU A 387 -5.98 -3.35 0.67
CA LEU A 387 -5.60 -3.62 -0.71
C LEU A 387 -6.75 -3.22 -1.64
N ARG A 388 -6.46 -2.39 -2.65
CA ARG A 388 -7.45 -1.91 -3.65
C ARG A 388 -8.76 -1.39 -3.03
N ALA A 389 -8.65 -0.67 -1.91
CA ALA A 389 -9.80 -0.15 -1.19
C ALA A 389 -10.80 -1.23 -0.73
N ASN A 390 -10.35 -2.44 -0.40
CA ASN A 390 -11.24 -3.53 0.05
C ASN A 390 -11.66 -3.48 1.52
N GLY A 391 -11.37 -2.38 2.20
CA GLY A 391 -11.76 -2.14 3.59
C GLY A 391 -12.65 -0.91 3.69
N VAL A 392 -13.83 -1.05 4.31
CA VAL A 392 -14.77 0.07 4.48
C VAL A 392 -14.42 0.90 5.71
N GLU A 393 -13.99 0.22 6.78
CA GLU A 393 -13.68 0.80 8.09
C GLU A 393 -12.25 0.48 8.52
N ILE A 394 -11.67 1.32 9.39
CA ILE A 394 -10.30 1.10 9.90
C ILE A 394 -10.20 -0.21 10.67
N LEU A 395 -11.26 -0.64 11.38
CA LEU A 395 -11.26 -1.89 12.14
C LEU A 395 -11.08 -3.11 11.23
N GLN A 396 -11.72 -3.15 10.07
CA GLN A 396 -11.55 -4.21 9.08
C GLN A 396 -10.10 -4.29 8.60
N PHE A 397 -9.48 -3.14 8.37
CA PHE A 397 -8.07 -3.07 8.00
C PHE A 397 -7.17 -3.64 9.09
N ILE A 398 -7.42 -3.32 10.37
CA ILE A 398 -6.64 -3.83 11.50
C ILE A 398 -6.82 -5.34 11.69
N ILE A 399 -8.06 -5.82 11.75
CA ILE A 399 -8.34 -7.26 11.94
C ILE A 399 -7.80 -8.09 10.77
N GLY A 400 -7.84 -7.55 9.55
CA GLY A 400 -7.18 -8.16 8.39
C GLY A 400 -5.65 -8.22 8.53
N GLY A 401 -5.04 -7.19 9.12
CA GLY A 401 -3.61 -7.17 9.46
C GLY A 401 -3.25 -8.17 10.55
N LEU A 402 -4.05 -8.27 11.62
CA LEU A 402 -3.84 -9.27 12.67
C LEU A 402 -3.80 -10.68 12.07
N GLN A 403 -4.82 -11.05 11.28
CA GLN A 403 -4.87 -12.38 10.68
C GLN A 403 -3.82 -12.58 9.57
N GLY A 404 -3.77 -11.67 8.60
CA GLY A 404 -2.98 -11.85 7.37
C GLY A 404 -1.50 -11.52 7.51
N GLU A 405 -1.15 -10.57 8.38
CA GLU A 405 0.22 -10.08 8.55
C GLU A 405 0.89 -10.61 9.81
N LEU A 406 0.15 -10.81 10.90
CA LEU A 406 0.69 -11.34 12.18
C LEU A 406 0.27 -12.78 12.46
N GLY A 407 -0.81 -13.27 11.83
CA GLY A 407 -1.36 -14.60 12.07
C GLY A 407 -2.23 -14.73 13.32
N LEU A 408 -2.56 -13.62 13.97
CA LEU A 408 -3.29 -13.60 15.24
C LEU A 408 -4.80 -13.60 15.03
N THR A 409 -5.51 -14.39 15.82
CA THR A 409 -6.98 -14.47 15.85
C THR A 409 -7.60 -13.48 16.85
N SER A 410 -8.87 -13.14 16.62
CA SER A 410 -9.66 -12.29 17.53
C SER A 410 -11.12 -12.75 17.56
N LEU A 411 -11.93 -12.24 18.50
CA LEU A 411 -13.37 -12.52 18.55
C LEU A 411 -14.14 -12.02 17.30
N ILE A 412 -13.60 -11.05 16.57
CA ILE A 412 -14.19 -10.56 15.30
C ILE A 412 -13.83 -11.47 14.12
N ASN A 413 -12.64 -12.09 14.16
CA ASN A 413 -12.17 -13.01 13.15
C ASN A 413 -11.39 -14.17 13.79
N PRO A 414 -12.07 -15.29 14.10
CA PRO A 414 -11.45 -16.42 14.79
C PRO A 414 -10.77 -17.41 13.83
N ALA A 415 -10.70 -17.12 12.53
CA ALA A 415 -10.14 -18.03 11.55
C ALA A 415 -8.61 -17.94 11.50
N GLU A 416 -7.93 -19.07 11.68
CA GLU A 416 -6.48 -19.16 11.52
C GLU A 416 -6.05 -19.37 10.06
N ILE A 417 -4.84 -18.92 9.75
CA ILE A 417 -4.15 -19.23 8.50
C ILE A 417 -3.25 -20.45 8.71
N ASN A 418 -3.65 -21.59 8.15
CA ASN A 418 -2.91 -22.84 8.26
C ASN A 418 -1.98 -23.04 7.06
N PHE A 419 -0.67 -22.96 7.28
CA PHE A 419 0.32 -23.30 6.28
C PHE A 419 0.56 -24.82 6.28
N PRO A 420 0.51 -25.50 5.12
CA PRO A 420 0.83 -26.92 5.07
C PRO A 420 2.29 -27.14 5.46
N THR A 421 2.55 -28.31 6.04
CA THR A 421 3.91 -28.82 6.21
C THR A 421 4.57 -28.98 4.83
N LEU A 422 5.87 -28.72 4.78
CA LEU A 422 6.69 -28.56 3.57
C LEU A 422 6.34 -29.53 2.42
N PHE A 423 6.27 -29.02 1.18
CA PHE A 423 5.88 -29.81 -0.01
C PHE A 423 6.88 -30.96 -0.28
N PRO A 424 6.45 -32.24 -0.26
CA PRO A 424 7.37 -33.36 -0.42
C PRO A 424 7.57 -33.75 -1.90
N ILE A 425 8.81 -33.78 -2.39
CA ILE A 425 9.14 -34.55 -3.62
C ILE A 425 10.27 -35.57 -3.37
N SER A 426 11.17 -35.39 -2.39
CA SER A 426 12.01 -36.48 -1.86
C SER A 426 12.86 -36.03 -0.66
N GLY A 427 12.51 -36.50 0.55
CA GLY A 427 13.33 -36.39 1.77
C GLY A 427 12.65 -35.63 2.92
N PRO A 428 12.86 -36.01 4.20
CA PRO A 428 12.16 -35.43 5.33
C PRO A 428 12.99 -34.31 5.97
N THR A 429 12.80 -33.07 5.54
CA THR A 429 12.95 -31.96 6.49
C THR A 429 11.60 -31.86 7.21
N ALA A 430 11.52 -32.47 8.40
CA ALA A 430 10.44 -32.13 9.31
C ALA A 430 10.64 -30.67 9.69
N GLU A 431 9.60 -29.85 9.52
CA GLU A 431 9.63 -28.47 9.98
C GLU A 431 9.98 -28.43 11.48
N PRO A 432 10.88 -27.54 11.93
CA PRO A 432 11.21 -27.46 13.35
C PRO A 432 9.96 -27.28 14.19
N LEU A 433 9.89 -27.96 15.33
CA LEU A 433 8.70 -27.96 16.19
C LEU A 433 8.25 -26.55 16.60
N LEU A 434 9.22 -25.63 16.74
CA LEU A 434 9.00 -24.21 17.04
C LEU A 434 8.43 -23.39 15.86
N CYS A 435 8.41 -23.93 14.65
CA CYS A 435 7.88 -23.30 13.44
C CYS A 435 6.53 -23.90 13.03
N LEU A 436 6.12 -25.00 13.66
CA LEU A 436 4.79 -25.56 13.48
C LEU A 436 3.77 -24.64 14.15
N SER A 437 2.80 -24.18 13.38
CA SER A 437 1.65 -23.43 13.90
C SER A 437 0.85 -24.33 14.85
N ALA A 438 0.75 -23.96 16.11
CA ALA A 438 -0.24 -24.54 17.01
C ALA A 438 -1.59 -23.90 16.69
N VAL A 439 -2.58 -24.71 16.35
CA VAL A 439 -3.95 -24.22 16.18
C VAL A 439 -4.51 -23.88 17.55
N SER A 440 -4.69 -22.60 17.84
CA SER A 440 -5.41 -22.11 19.00
C SER A 440 -6.91 -22.40 18.85
N THR A 441 -7.53 -22.75 19.97
CA THR A 441 -9.00 -22.94 20.04
C THR A 441 -9.72 -21.73 20.61
N SER A 442 -8.98 -20.71 21.05
CA SER A 442 -9.48 -19.42 21.56
C SER A 442 -8.86 -18.26 20.78
N ALA A 443 -9.52 -17.10 20.83
CA ALA A 443 -8.96 -15.88 20.26
C ALA A 443 -7.66 -15.51 20.98
N GLU A 444 -6.64 -15.12 20.22
CA GLU A 444 -5.32 -14.82 20.79
C GLU A 444 -5.19 -13.35 21.23
N VAL A 445 -6.06 -12.48 20.72
CA VAL A 445 -6.03 -11.05 20.99
C VAL A 445 -7.39 -10.59 21.50
N HIS A 446 -7.40 -9.97 22.68
CA HIS A 446 -8.56 -9.25 23.21
C HIS A 446 -8.93 -8.08 22.31
N LEU A 447 -10.23 -7.76 22.22
CA LEU A 447 -10.74 -6.67 21.38
C LEU A 447 -10.26 -5.28 21.84
N SER A 448 -9.79 -5.13 23.08
CA SER A 448 -9.22 -3.87 23.57
C SER A 448 -8.05 -3.39 22.68
N THR A 449 -7.23 -4.34 22.21
CA THR A 449 -6.09 -4.08 21.33
C THR A 449 -6.51 -3.51 19.97
N PRO A 450 -7.27 -4.21 19.10
CA PRO A 450 -7.64 -3.68 17.78
C PRO A 450 -8.53 -2.43 17.86
N PHE A 451 -9.30 -2.25 18.93
CA PHE A 451 -10.05 -0.99 19.15
C PHE A 451 -9.12 0.16 19.52
N SER A 452 -8.11 -0.07 20.37
CA SER A 452 -7.08 0.93 20.68
C SER A 452 -6.21 1.25 19.45
N GLU A 453 -5.84 0.26 18.65
CA GLU A 453 -5.15 0.47 17.36
C GLU A 453 -6.01 1.30 16.40
N ARG A 454 -7.32 1.05 16.35
CA ARG A 454 -8.27 1.84 15.57
C ARG A 454 -8.22 3.29 16.02
N HIS A 455 -8.21 3.57 17.33
CA HIS A 455 -8.07 4.92 17.85
C HIS A 455 -6.73 5.55 17.44
N PHE A 456 -5.63 4.80 17.51
CA PHE A 456 -4.29 5.28 17.16
C PHE A 456 -4.15 5.64 15.68
N ILE A 457 -4.52 4.72 14.77
CA ILE A 457 -4.48 4.95 13.31
C ILE A 457 -5.44 6.08 12.91
N ARG A 458 -6.64 6.11 13.49
CA ARG A 458 -7.64 7.13 13.22
C ARG A 458 -7.18 8.52 13.64
N ASN A 459 -6.48 8.64 14.78
CA ASN A 459 -5.99 9.91 15.30
C ASN A 459 -4.56 10.28 14.88
N THR A 460 -3.96 9.53 13.95
CA THR A 460 -2.68 9.89 13.34
C THR A 460 -2.90 11.05 12.37
N ALA A 461 -2.45 12.23 12.79
CA ALA A 461 -2.64 13.49 12.09
C ALA A 461 -1.72 13.63 10.86
N PRO A 462 -2.04 14.52 9.90
CA PRO A 462 -1.10 14.86 8.84
C PRO A 462 0.05 15.75 9.35
N PRO A 463 1.24 15.68 8.73
CA PRO A 463 2.29 16.68 8.96
C PRO A 463 1.88 18.04 8.39
N GLU A 464 2.43 19.10 8.96
CA GLU A 464 2.39 20.42 8.34
C GLU A 464 3.18 20.41 7.02
N PHE A 465 2.75 21.26 6.09
CA PHE A 465 3.43 21.44 4.83
C PHE A 465 4.86 21.98 5.01
N GLY A 466 5.69 21.81 3.99
CA GLY A 466 7.01 22.42 3.93
C GLY A 466 6.94 23.95 4.07
N GLU A 467 7.95 24.53 4.72
CA GLU A 467 8.00 25.96 5.07
C GLU A 467 7.77 26.89 3.86
N THR A 468 8.27 26.50 2.69
CA THR A 468 8.13 27.31 1.47
C THR A 468 6.65 27.39 1.04
N LEU A 469 5.93 26.27 1.07
CA LEU A 469 4.51 26.24 0.78
C LEU A 469 3.71 26.99 1.85
N VAL A 470 3.97 26.75 3.14
CA VAL A 470 3.31 27.49 4.23
C VAL A 470 3.48 29.00 4.07
N SER A 471 4.70 29.46 3.77
CA SER A 471 5.00 30.88 3.56
C SER A 471 4.28 31.46 2.33
N LEU A 472 4.12 30.68 1.26
CA LEU A 472 3.34 31.07 0.08
C LEU A 472 1.84 31.18 0.42
N LEU A 473 1.29 30.17 1.08
CA LEU A 473 -0.13 30.10 1.46
C LEU A 473 -0.53 31.14 2.50
N LYS A 474 0.42 31.65 3.32
CA LYS A 474 0.17 32.76 4.26
C LYS A 474 0.34 34.15 3.64
N SER A 475 0.84 34.25 2.41
CA SER A 475 1.02 35.56 1.75
C SER A 475 -0.32 36.23 1.42
N GLY A 476 -0.33 37.56 1.22
CA GLY A 476 -1.56 38.31 0.92
C GLY A 476 -2.33 37.75 -0.29
N ASN A 477 -1.62 37.46 -1.39
CA ASN A 477 -2.17 36.76 -2.55
C ASN A 477 -1.25 35.60 -2.99
N PRO A 478 -1.59 34.34 -2.68
CA PRO A 478 -0.84 33.15 -3.06
C PRO A 478 -0.73 32.92 -4.58
N ALA A 479 -1.66 33.47 -5.36
CA ALA A 479 -1.65 33.39 -6.83
C ALA A 479 -0.83 34.51 -7.49
N SER A 480 -0.36 35.51 -6.73
CA SER A 480 0.50 36.54 -7.32
C SER A 480 1.85 35.94 -7.73
N HIS A 481 2.25 36.19 -8.98
CA HIS A 481 3.43 35.59 -9.59
C HIS A 481 4.70 35.74 -8.72
N ARG A 482 5.49 34.67 -8.65
CA ARG A 482 6.79 34.59 -8.01
C ARG A 482 7.80 34.09 -9.04
N SER A 483 8.97 34.72 -9.08
CA SER A 483 10.03 34.29 -9.99
C SER A 483 10.42 32.83 -9.76
N ILE A 484 10.38 32.02 -10.82
CA ILE A 484 10.76 30.60 -10.82
C ILE A 484 12.22 30.36 -10.42
N GLN A 485 13.05 31.40 -10.42
CA GLN A 485 14.43 31.29 -9.94
C GLN A 485 14.50 31.14 -8.41
N GLY A 486 13.49 31.60 -7.67
CA GLY A 486 13.40 31.46 -6.22
C GLY A 486 12.62 30.23 -5.77
N LYS A 487 12.90 29.73 -4.55
CA LYS A 487 12.20 28.56 -3.95
C LYS A 487 10.68 28.70 -3.99
N LYS A 488 10.15 29.87 -3.60
CA LYS A 488 8.69 30.15 -3.62
C LYS A 488 8.10 30.10 -5.02
N GLY A 489 8.82 30.58 -6.04
CA GLY A 489 8.35 30.51 -7.43
C GLY A 489 8.37 29.11 -8.01
N LYS A 490 9.38 28.29 -7.66
CA LYS A 490 9.39 26.86 -8.04
C LYS A 490 8.21 26.12 -7.42
N VAL A 491 7.97 26.27 -6.12
CA VAL A 491 6.84 25.64 -5.43
C VAL A 491 5.49 26.14 -5.97
N GLN A 492 5.35 27.46 -6.21
CA GLN A 492 4.14 28.02 -6.82
C GLN A 492 3.90 27.41 -8.21
N ARG A 493 4.92 27.38 -9.07
CA ARG A 493 4.84 26.81 -10.41
C ARG A 493 4.49 25.32 -10.38
N GLY A 494 5.08 24.56 -9.46
CA GLY A 494 4.77 23.14 -9.27
C GLY A 494 3.33 22.91 -8.86
N ALA A 495 2.82 23.69 -7.90
CA ALA A 495 1.42 23.64 -7.47
C ALA A 495 0.46 23.96 -8.63
N GLU A 496 0.76 25.01 -9.41
CA GLU A 496 -0.02 25.36 -10.60
C GLU A 496 -0.02 24.21 -11.63
N LEU A 497 1.16 23.65 -11.95
CA LEU A 497 1.30 22.53 -12.88
C LEU A 497 0.55 21.28 -12.42
N PHE A 498 0.56 21.01 -11.11
CA PHE A 498 -0.23 19.93 -10.51
C PHE A 498 -1.74 20.15 -10.72
N GLY A 499 -2.17 21.41 -10.75
CA GLY A 499 -3.55 21.85 -10.95
C GLY A 499 -4.18 22.53 -9.73
N ILE A 500 -3.37 23.04 -8.79
CA ILE A 500 -3.85 23.66 -7.55
C ILE A 500 -4.32 25.11 -7.78
N ASP A 501 -5.55 25.45 -7.39
CA ASP A 501 -5.93 26.85 -7.11
C ASP A 501 -5.35 27.26 -5.75
N LEU A 502 -4.22 27.97 -5.77
CA LEU A 502 -3.50 28.36 -4.55
C LEU A 502 -4.30 29.28 -3.62
N VAL A 503 -5.26 30.06 -4.13
CA VAL A 503 -6.11 30.90 -3.28
C VAL A 503 -7.12 30.04 -2.56
N ALA A 504 -7.81 29.16 -3.29
CA ALA A 504 -8.81 28.25 -2.73
C ALA A 504 -8.18 27.26 -1.75
N PHE A 505 -6.99 26.76 -2.08
CA PHE A 505 -6.20 25.88 -1.22
C PHE A 505 -5.77 26.61 0.06
N ALA A 506 -5.25 27.84 -0.04
CA ALA A 506 -4.88 28.63 1.12
C ALA A 506 -6.08 28.91 2.04
N ASN A 507 -7.24 29.27 1.48
CA ASN A 507 -8.45 29.55 2.26
C ASN A 507 -8.89 28.34 3.11
N ARG A 508 -8.66 27.11 2.63
CA ARG A 508 -9.03 25.87 3.31
C ARG A 508 -7.95 25.33 4.25
N MET A 509 -6.68 25.63 3.96
CA MET A 509 -5.54 25.06 4.69
C MET A 509 -4.92 25.98 5.76
N VAL A 510 -5.17 27.29 5.65
CA VAL A 510 -4.64 28.29 6.57
C VAL A 510 -5.75 28.76 7.52
N PRO A 511 -5.57 28.66 8.85
CA PRO A 511 -6.54 29.17 9.82
C PRO A 511 -6.89 30.63 9.59
N ASN A 512 -8.16 30.98 9.78
CA ASN A 512 -8.71 32.34 9.66
C ASN A 512 -8.57 32.99 8.28
N ARG A 513 -8.32 32.20 7.22
CA ARG A 513 -8.19 32.72 5.86
C ARG A 513 -9.47 32.61 5.02
N MET A 514 -10.34 31.64 5.33
CA MET A 514 -11.65 31.54 4.70
C MET A 514 -12.50 32.77 5.05
N PRO A 515 -13.10 33.48 4.08
CA PRO A 515 -14.06 34.55 4.36
C PRO A 515 -15.31 34.00 5.05
N ASP A 516 -15.97 34.81 5.89
CA ASP A 516 -17.21 34.42 6.59
C ASP A 516 -18.34 34.05 5.63
N SER A 517 -18.39 34.68 4.45
CA SER A 517 -19.34 34.37 3.37
C SER A 517 -18.97 33.11 2.56
N GLY A 518 -17.87 32.44 2.90
CA GLY A 518 -17.20 31.48 2.02
C GLY A 518 -16.49 32.16 0.86
N ASP A 519 -15.79 31.36 0.05
CA ASP A 519 -15.01 31.82 -1.09
C ASP A 519 -15.73 31.70 -2.44
N GLY A 520 -17.04 31.41 -2.41
CA GLY A 520 -17.91 31.25 -3.59
C GLY A 520 -17.57 30.05 -4.47
N ARG A 521 -16.62 29.20 -4.07
CA ARG A 521 -16.21 28.01 -4.83
C ARG A 521 -16.91 26.78 -4.30
N ASP A 522 -17.14 25.83 -5.19
CA ASP A 522 -17.66 24.52 -4.83
C ASP A 522 -16.71 23.82 -3.82
N PRO A 523 -17.22 23.44 -2.62
CA PRO A 523 -16.53 22.60 -1.65
C PRO A 523 -15.84 21.36 -2.22
N ASN A 524 -16.44 20.74 -3.24
CA ASN A 524 -16.03 19.47 -3.82
C ASN A 524 -15.21 19.65 -5.12
N ALA A 525 -15.10 20.87 -5.62
CA ALA A 525 -14.51 21.17 -6.93
C ALA A 525 -13.52 22.36 -6.86
N ILE A 526 -12.69 22.33 -5.84
CA ILE A 526 -11.74 23.40 -5.47
C ILE A 526 -10.76 23.73 -6.62
N ASN A 527 -10.51 22.80 -7.54
CA ASN A 527 -9.49 22.90 -8.59
C ASN A 527 -10.07 22.78 -10.01
N GLN A 528 -11.11 23.54 -10.36
CA GLN A 528 -11.74 23.42 -11.69
C GLN A 528 -11.35 24.48 -12.72
N ALA A 529 -10.63 25.55 -12.35
CA ALA A 529 -10.34 26.64 -13.27
C ALA A 529 -9.34 26.25 -14.39
N ASP A 530 -8.14 25.81 -14.05
CA ASP A 530 -7.14 25.31 -15.00
C ASP A 530 -6.32 24.23 -14.32
N ARG A 531 -6.55 22.98 -14.70
CA ARG A 531 -5.93 21.81 -14.07
C ARG A 531 -4.54 21.50 -14.61
N LYS A 532 -4.02 22.24 -15.60
CA LYS A 532 -2.69 22.04 -16.23
C LYS A 532 -2.43 20.57 -16.58
N LEU A 533 -1.54 19.87 -15.85
CA LEU A 533 -1.27 18.45 -16.07
C LEU A 533 -2.47 17.57 -15.76
N ASN A 534 -3.36 18.04 -14.87
CA ASN A 534 -4.51 17.33 -14.31
C ASN A 534 -4.12 16.26 -13.28
N CYS A 535 -3.02 16.45 -12.53
CA CYS A 535 -2.68 15.57 -11.40
C CYS A 535 -3.81 15.57 -10.34
N VAL A 536 -4.42 16.73 -10.12
CA VAL A 536 -5.60 16.90 -9.25
C VAL A 536 -6.83 16.09 -9.68
N GLY A 537 -6.86 15.55 -10.91
CA GLY A 537 -7.97 14.72 -11.41
C GLY A 537 -8.13 13.42 -10.62
N CYS A 538 -7.03 12.81 -10.18
CA CYS A 538 -7.02 11.67 -9.26
C CYS A 538 -6.58 12.11 -7.85
N HIS A 539 -5.52 12.93 -7.76
CA HIS A 539 -4.98 13.39 -6.49
C HIS A 539 -5.68 14.64 -5.97
N THR A 540 -6.98 14.52 -5.68
CA THR A 540 -7.83 15.61 -5.18
C THR A 540 -7.21 16.25 -3.92
N PRO A 541 -6.71 17.51 -3.98
CA PRO A 541 -5.87 18.10 -2.94
C PRO A 541 -6.52 18.22 -1.58
N VAL A 542 -7.79 18.63 -1.56
CA VAL A 542 -8.54 18.88 -0.33
C VAL A 542 -9.88 18.17 -0.42
N GLN A 543 -10.18 17.40 0.61
CA GLN A 543 -11.48 16.78 0.84
C GLN A 543 -12.11 17.45 2.05
N ARG A 544 -13.43 17.63 2.06
CA ARG A 544 -14.15 17.93 3.29
C ARG A 544 -14.46 16.64 4.03
N THR A 545 -14.57 16.72 5.34
CA THR A 545 -15.08 15.63 6.17
C THR A 545 -16.51 15.90 6.61
N GLY A 546 -17.28 14.83 6.81
CA GLY A 546 -18.58 14.84 7.47
C GLY A 546 -18.45 14.79 8.98
N GLN A 547 -19.49 14.29 9.65
CA GLN A 547 -19.40 13.95 11.07
C GLN A 547 -18.66 12.62 11.21
N SER A 548 -17.54 12.62 11.93
CA SER A 548 -16.81 11.38 12.21
C SER A 548 -17.60 10.51 13.19
N PRO A 549 -17.68 9.18 12.96
CA PRO A 549 -18.35 8.25 13.87
C PRO A 549 -17.45 7.84 15.04
N ALA A 550 -16.30 8.49 15.22
CA ALA A 550 -15.33 8.11 16.23
C ALA A 550 -15.81 8.41 17.65
N GLU A 551 -15.54 7.50 18.58
CA GLU A 551 -15.76 7.77 20.01
C GLU A 551 -14.59 8.54 20.65
N VAL A 552 -13.40 8.45 20.05
CA VAL A 552 -12.18 9.11 20.51
C VAL A 552 -11.65 10.01 19.40
N GLY A 553 -11.57 11.31 19.66
CA GLY A 553 -10.98 12.29 18.74
C GLY A 553 -11.88 12.70 17.56
N ALA A 554 -13.20 12.48 17.65
CA ALA A 554 -14.13 12.83 16.55
C ALA A 554 -14.11 14.31 16.19
N GLU A 555 -13.88 15.18 17.16
CA GLU A 555 -13.77 16.62 17.00
C GLU A 555 -12.64 17.01 16.05
N HIS A 556 -11.51 16.27 16.06
CA HIS A 556 -10.36 16.50 15.14
C HIS A 556 -10.69 16.20 13.68
N LEU A 557 -11.63 15.28 13.48
CA LEU A 557 -11.97 14.69 12.18
C LEU A 557 -13.24 15.27 11.59
N SER A 558 -14.13 15.82 12.41
CA SER A 558 -15.45 16.27 11.97
C SER A 558 -15.42 17.68 11.40
N PHE A 559 -16.05 17.88 10.26
CA PHE A 559 -16.23 19.20 9.64
C PHE A 559 -14.92 19.96 9.40
N VAL A 560 -13.91 19.25 8.89
CA VAL A 560 -12.60 19.81 8.54
C VAL A 560 -12.31 19.73 7.04
N TRP A 561 -11.48 20.66 6.57
CA TRP A 561 -10.80 20.55 5.29
C TRP A 561 -9.51 19.74 5.47
N ALA A 562 -9.47 18.56 4.87
CA ALA A 562 -8.38 17.60 4.96
C ALA A 562 -7.54 17.59 3.67
N PRO A 563 -6.21 17.75 3.73
CA PRO A 563 -5.35 17.79 2.54
C PRO A 563 -5.05 16.40 1.98
N ILE A 564 -6.06 15.58 1.65
CA ILE A 564 -5.86 14.14 1.39
C ILE A 564 -4.98 13.87 0.15
N PHE A 565 -5.05 14.73 -0.88
CA PHE A 565 -4.42 14.49 -2.19
C PHE A 565 -4.81 13.13 -2.80
N SER A 566 -6.09 12.78 -2.69
CA SER A 566 -6.69 11.58 -3.26
C SER A 566 -8.20 11.77 -3.36
N ASP A 567 -8.77 11.31 -4.46
CA ASP A 567 -10.21 11.14 -4.68
C ASP A 567 -10.79 9.88 -4.00
N LEU A 568 -9.92 9.03 -3.45
CA LEU A 568 -10.25 7.73 -2.86
C LEU A 568 -10.88 6.73 -3.85
N LEU A 569 -10.80 7.00 -5.15
CA LEU A 569 -11.29 6.13 -6.21
C LEU A 569 -10.23 5.15 -6.68
N LEU A 570 -10.69 4.08 -7.31
CA LEU A 570 -9.87 3.14 -8.07
C LEU A 570 -9.62 3.68 -9.48
N HIS A 571 -8.37 3.59 -9.92
CA HIS A 571 -7.93 3.93 -11.28
C HIS A 571 -7.13 2.79 -11.88
N LYS A 572 -7.22 2.64 -13.20
CA LYS A 572 -6.49 1.60 -13.93
C LYS A 572 -5.03 1.99 -14.07
N MET A 573 -4.17 1.10 -13.58
CA MET A 573 -2.72 1.16 -13.70
C MET A 573 -2.25 0.50 -15.01
N PRO A 574 -1.06 0.88 -15.53
CA PRO A 574 -0.56 0.29 -16.76
C PRO A 574 -0.18 -1.18 -16.53
N PHE A 575 -0.28 -2.00 -17.58
CA PHE A 575 0.06 -3.42 -17.47
C PHE A 575 0.74 -3.96 -18.73
N ILE A 576 1.49 -5.03 -18.55
CA ILE A 576 2.11 -5.81 -19.63
C ILE A 576 1.66 -7.25 -19.46
N ASP A 577 1.00 -7.83 -20.48
CA ASP A 577 0.44 -9.19 -20.38
C ASP A 577 1.48 -10.22 -19.98
N ALA A 578 2.67 -10.17 -20.56
CA ALA A 578 3.77 -11.09 -20.23
C ALA A 578 4.13 -11.08 -18.73
N GLU A 579 4.12 -9.89 -18.09
CA GLU A 579 4.41 -9.77 -16.66
C GLU A 579 3.18 -10.13 -15.81
N ARG A 580 1.98 -9.66 -16.18
CA ARG A 580 0.72 -9.89 -15.46
C ARG A 580 0.31 -11.36 -15.43
N LEU A 581 0.58 -12.10 -16.51
CA LEU A 581 0.19 -13.50 -16.69
C LEU A 581 1.27 -14.49 -16.23
N SER A 582 2.42 -13.99 -15.80
CA SER A 582 3.50 -14.85 -15.33
C SER A 582 3.12 -15.54 -14.01
N GLN A 583 3.49 -16.81 -13.89
CA GLN A 583 3.26 -17.61 -12.67
C GLN A 583 4.09 -17.12 -11.47
N ARG A 584 5.13 -16.31 -11.73
CA ARG A 584 5.94 -15.61 -10.73
C ARG A 584 6.26 -14.19 -11.22
N PRO A 585 6.36 -13.20 -10.33
CA PRO A 585 6.85 -11.86 -10.66
C PRO A 585 8.17 -11.89 -11.41
N ARG A 586 8.41 -10.86 -12.22
CA ARG A 586 9.60 -10.75 -13.04
C ARG A 586 10.85 -10.77 -12.16
N ASP A 587 11.81 -11.62 -12.51
CA ASP A 587 13.08 -11.71 -11.78
C ASP A 587 13.83 -10.37 -11.81
N PRO A 588 14.65 -10.07 -10.77
CA PRO A 588 15.52 -8.90 -10.78
C PRO A 588 16.45 -8.88 -11.99
N LEU A 589 16.46 -7.76 -12.71
CA LEU A 589 17.31 -7.58 -13.90
C LEU A 589 18.26 -6.41 -13.70
N VAL A 590 19.54 -6.67 -13.90
CA VAL A 590 20.60 -5.67 -13.83
C VAL A 590 20.78 -5.03 -15.20
N VAL A 591 20.67 -3.71 -15.25
CA VAL A 591 20.90 -2.91 -16.46
C VAL A 591 21.93 -1.84 -16.15
N ALA A 592 22.92 -1.72 -17.03
CA ALA A 592 23.89 -0.64 -16.99
C ALA A 592 23.24 0.66 -17.49
N ARG A 593 23.18 1.69 -16.65
CA ARG A 593 22.62 3.00 -17.00
C ARG A 593 23.58 4.12 -16.62
N GLN A 594 23.71 5.10 -17.51
CA GLN A 594 24.45 6.33 -17.22
C GLN A 594 23.61 7.22 -16.29
N SER A 595 24.22 7.73 -15.22
CA SER A 595 23.62 8.80 -14.43
C SER A 595 23.60 10.09 -15.24
N MET A 596 22.43 10.74 -15.31
CA MET A 596 22.27 12.03 -15.99
C MET A 596 22.09 13.18 -14.99
N SER A 597 22.42 12.95 -13.71
CA SER A 597 22.42 14.02 -12.70
C SER A 597 23.58 14.98 -12.96
N SER A 598 23.40 16.27 -12.63
CA SER A 598 24.14 17.42 -13.20
C SER A 598 25.66 17.43 -13.00
N ASP A 599 26.24 16.49 -12.26
CA ASP A 599 27.66 16.49 -11.90
C ASP A 599 28.34 15.10 -12.03
N ASP A 600 27.65 14.11 -12.63
CA ASP A 600 28.08 12.72 -12.53
C ASP A 600 27.64 11.81 -13.68
N ASP A 601 28.51 11.66 -14.70
CA ASP A 601 28.36 10.72 -15.83
C ASP A 601 28.72 9.26 -15.46
N ARG A 602 28.72 8.92 -14.17
CA ARG A 602 29.01 7.55 -13.71
C ARG A 602 28.01 6.54 -14.29
N MET A 603 28.55 5.38 -14.68
CA MET A 603 27.78 4.20 -15.03
C MET A 603 27.39 3.43 -13.77
N PHE A 604 26.11 3.06 -13.66
CA PHE A 604 25.59 2.22 -12.59
C PHE A 604 25.05 0.91 -13.14
N ASN A 605 25.45 -0.21 -12.53
CA ASN A 605 24.69 -1.44 -12.62
C ASN A 605 23.50 -1.32 -11.68
N SER A 606 22.29 -1.28 -12.23
CA SER A 606 21.09 -0.89 -11.50
C SER A 606 19.97 -1.90 -11.73
N PHE A 607 19.06 -2.03 -10.76
CA PHE A 607 17.90 -2.90 -10.90
C PHE A 607 16.79 -2.21 -11.67
N ASP A 608 16.44 -2.79 -12.82
CA ASP A 608 15.45 -2.24 -13.72
C ASP A 608 14.02 -2.45 -13.21
N LEU A 609 13.29 -1.34 -13.06
CA LEU A 609 11.93 -1.34 -12.50
C LEU A 609 10.90 -1.92 -13.48
N SER A 610 10.03 -2.83 -13.03
CA SER A 610 8.91 -3.35 -13.85
C SER A 610 7.94 -2.23 -14.23
N ARG A 611 7.31 -2.36 -15.41
CA ARG A 611 6.35 -1.38 -15.95
C ARG A 611 4.91 -1.88 -15.80
N SER A 612 4.70 -3.17 -15.57
CA SER A 612 3.38 -3.68 -15.22
C SER A 612 3.10 -3.40 -13.74
N LEU A 613 2.03 -2.65 -13.49
CA LEU A 613 1.53 -2.34 -12.15
C LEU A 613 0.21 -3.05 -11.86
N ALA A 614 -0.26 -3.92 -12.76
CA ALA A 614 -1.45 -4.73 -12.58
C ALA A 614 -1.12 -6.21 -12.36
N ASP A 615 -1.97 -6.87 -11.60
CA ASP A 615 -1.94 -8.31 -11.34
C ASP A 615 -3.35 -8.79 -10.91
N ASP A 616 -3.66 -10.06 -11.09
CA ASP A 616 -4.98 -10.59 -10.70
C ASP A 616 -4.99 -11.17 -9.28
N SER A 617 -3.94 -10.94 -8.49
CA SER A 617 -3.83 -11.44 -7.11
C SER A 617 -4.58 -10.54 -6.14
N PHE A 618 -5.86 -10.85 -5.91
CA PHE A 618 -6.73 -10.06 -5.06
C PHE A 618 -7.88 -10.89 -4.44
N SER A 619 -8.15 -10.66 -3.16
CA SER A 619 -8.77 -11.63 -2.23
C SER A 619 -10.31 -11.76 -2.26
N ASN A 620 -10.81 -12.56 -1.30
CA ASN A 620 -12.08 -13.30 -1.24
C ASN A 620 -13.29 -12.57 -0.62
N GLN A 621 -13.16 -11.40 0.03
CA GLN A 621 -14.31 -10.56 0.42
C GLN A 621 -14.67 -9.58 -0.70
N LYS A 622 -15.13 -10.14 -1.83
CA LYS A 622 -15.07 -9.48 -3.14
C LYS A 622 -15.92 -8.22 -3.25
N ALA A 623 -15.20 -7.10 -3.39
CA ALA A 623 -15.70 -5.82 -3.87
C ALA A 623 -15.55 -5.71 -5.41
N SER A 624 -15.82 -4.54 -6.00
CA SER A 624 -15.89 -4.31 -7.45
C SER A 624 -14.54 -3.98 -8.15
N ALA A 625 -13.39 -4.22 -7.52
CA ALA A 625 -12.05 -3.91 -8.05
C ALA A 625 -11.50 -5.04 -8.97
N ASP A 626 -10.99 -4.69 -10.15
CA ASP A 626 -10.31 -5.61 -11.07
C ASP A 626 -8.77 -5.66 -10.88
N GLY A 627 -8.11 -6.55 -11.63
CA GLY A 627 -6.66 -6.76 -11.62
C GLY A 627 -5.78 -5.52 -11.84
N ARG A 628 -6.31 -4.52 -12.55
CA ARG A 628 -5.60 -3.32 -12.98
C ARG A 628 -5.88 -2.14 -12.08
N GLU A 629 -6.80 -2.25 -11.16
CA GLU A 629 -7.35 -1.12 -10.44
C GLU A 629 -6.73 -0.96 -9.07
N PHE A 630 -6.22 0.25 -8.81
CA PHE A 630 -5.66 0.60 -7.51
C PHE A 630 -6.24 1.93 -7.04
N ARG A 631 -6.46 2.04 -5.73
CA ARG A 631 -6.91 3.29 -5.13
C ARG A 631 -5.83 4.35 -5.28
N THR A 632 -6.21 5.56 -5.67
CA THR A 632 -5.29 6.71 -5.66
C THR A 632 -4.67 6.86 -4.27
N ALA A 633 -3.36 6.70 -4.14
CA ALA A 633 -2.70 6.82 -2.84
C ALA A 633 -2.79 8.27 -2.33
N PRO A 634 -3.08 8.51 -1.05
CA PRO A 634 -3.01 9.85 -0.47
C PRO A 634 -1.56 10.34 -0.50
N LEU A 635 -1.35 11.63 -0.79
CA LEU A 635 0.00 12.22 -0.84
C LEU A 635 0.35 13.07 0.39
N MET A 636 -0.52 13.10 1.42
CA MET A 636 -0.21 13.71 2.72
C MET A 636 1.11 13.17 3.27
N GLY A 637 2.07 14.06 3.56
CA GLY A 637 3.37 13.67 4.11
C GLY A 637 4.32 12.99 3.13
N LEU A 638 4.04 13.01 1.81
CA LEU A 638 4.91 12.45 0.78
C LEU A 638 6.35 12.96 0.90
N GLY A 639 6.54 14.28 1.00
CA GLY A 639 7.84 14.92 1.15
C GLY A 639 8.40 14.90 2.58
N ARG A 640 7.71 14.24 3.53
CA ARG A 640 8.19 14.02 4.90
C ARG A 640 8.67 12.57 5.09
N MET A 641 7.95 11.60 4.54
CA MET A 641 8.33 10.19 4.61
C MET A 641 9.16 9.71 3.43
N GLY A 642 8.96 10.30 2.25
CA GLY A 642 9.73 9.96 1.05
C GLY A 642 9.46 8.54 0.54
N PRO A 643 10.39 8.00 -0.28
CA PRO A 643 10.32 6.64 -0.83
C PRO A 643 10.45 5.56 0.26
N PRO A 644 10.05 4.31 -0.04
CA PRO A 644 9.66 3.82 -1.36
C PRO A 644 8.27 4.23 -1.83
N PHE A 645 8.06 4.27 -3.15
CA PHE A 645 6.79 4.64 -3.78
C PHE A 645 6.13 3.50 -4.56
N LEU A 646 4.86 3.71 -4.91
CA LEU A 646 3.93 2.75 -5.53
C LEU A 646 3.47 1.65 -4.57
N HIS A 647 2.48 0.85 -4.99
CA HIS A 647 1.79 -0.11 -4.12
C HIS A 647 2.65 -1.32 -3.71
N ASP A 648 3.79 -1.52 -4.35
CA ASP A 648 4.73 -2.61 -4.15
C ASP A 648 6.14 -2.14 -3.75
N ALA A 649 6.27 -0.84 -3.46
CA ALA A 649 7.52 -0.18 -3.09
C ALA A 649 8.64 -0.27 -4.16
N ARG A 650 8.36 -0.61 -5.42
CA ARG A 650 9.40 -0.84 -6.43
C ARG A 650 10.33 0.37 -6.64
N VAL A 651 9.83 1.59 -6.47
CA VAL A 651 10.66 2.79 -6.52
C VAL A 651 11.26 3.04 -5.14
N TYR A 652 12.37 2.38 -4.85
CA TYR A 652 13.08 2.52 -3.57
C TYR A 652 14.30 3.43 -3.66
N LEU A 653 14.70 3.97 -2.50
CA LEU A 653 15.91 4.77 -2.32
C LEU A 653 16.43 4.50 -0.91
N SER A 654 17.56 3.79 -0.82
CA SER A 654 18.12 3.32 0.44
C SER A 654 19.60 3.66 0.53
N THR A 655 20.07 4.08 1.70
CA THR A 655 21.50 4.28 1.97
C THR A 655 22.34 3.02 1.77
N LEU A 656 21.70 1.84 1.81
CA LEU A 656 22.36 0.54 1.66
C LEU A 656 22.74 0.23 0.20
N THR A 657 22.00 0.77 -0.78
CA THR A 657 22.13 0.36 -2.20
C THR A 657 22.27 1.52 -3.18
N VAL A 658 22.11 2.78 -2.73
CA VAL A 658 22.14 3.96 -3.61
C VAL A 658 23.41 4.11 -4.44
N ASP A 659 24.56 3.69 -3.89
CA ASP A 659 25.87 3.83 -4.55
C ASP A 659 26.38 2.53 -5.19
N SER A 660 25.68 1.41 -5.01
CA SER A 660 26.07 0.09 -5.52
C SER A 660 25.13 -0.41 -6.61
N THR A 661 23.88 -0.71 -6.25
CA THR A 661 22.84 -1.28 -7.13
C THR A 661 21.50 -0.56 -6.96
N PRO A 662 21.42 0.75 -7.28
CA PRO A 662 20.19 1.52 -7.16
C PRO A 662 19.08 1.00 -8.08
N ALA A 663 17.84 1.36 -7.78
CA ALA A 663 16.73 1.21 -8.72
C ALA A 663 16.93 2.10 -9.96
N SER A 664 16.44 1.67 -11.12
CA SER A 664 16.48 2.50 -12.32
C SER A 664 15.36 2.27 -13.32
N THR A 665 15.11 3.30 -14.12
CA THR A 665 14.15 3.29 -15.22
C THR A 665 14.56 4.33 -16.27
N VAL A 666 13.61 4.84 -17.04
CA VAL A 666 13.79 5.95 -17.98
C VAL A 666 12.86 7.11 -17.66
N THR A 667 13.22 8.30 -18.13
CA THR A 667 12.39 9.51 -18.04
C THR A 667 12.38 10.28 -19.35
N THR A 668 11.30 11.00 -19.60
CA THR A 668 11.10 11.81 -20.79
C THR A 668 10.72 13.25 -20.40
N ASN A 669 11.24 14.21 -21.14
CA ASN A 669 10.82 15.60 -21.07
C ASN A 669 10.76 16.23 -22.48
N SER A 670 10.48 17.52 -22.57
CA SER A 670 10.39 18.22 -23.86
C SER A 670 11.66 18.15 -24.73
N ARG A 671 12.83 17.89 -24.14
CA ARG A 671 14.14 17.87 -24.82
C ARG A 671 14.61 16.46 -25.18
N VAL A 672 14.30 15.45 -24.36
CA VAL A 672 14.80 14.07 -24.52
C VAL A 672 13.71 13.04 -24.28
N THR A 673 13.72 11.95 -25.05
CA THR A 673 12.81 10.80 -24.87
C THR A 673 13.56 9.63 -24.27
N ASN A 674 13.00 9.02 -23.23
CA ASN A 674 13.53 7.84 -22.55
C ASN A 674 15.03 7.95 -22.20
N ALA A 675 15.45 9.07 -21.61
CA ALA A 675 16.78 9.19 -21.01
C ALA A 675 16.88 8.24 -19.79
N PRO A 676 18.07 7.67 -19.48
CA PRO A 676 18.23 6.85 -18.29
C PRO A 676 17.94 7.66 -17.02
N LEU A 677 17.28 7.01 -16.07
CA LEU A 677 17.00 7.54 -14.74
C LEU A 677 17.47 6.54 -13.69
N VAL A 678 18.55 6.87 -13.00
CA VAL A 678 19.06 6.11 -11.85
C VAL A 678 18.54 6.78 -10.58
N VAL A 679 17.87 6.02 -9.70
CA VAL A 679 17.23 6.56 -8.50
C VAL A 679 18.28 6.76 -7.40
N ARG A 680 18.82 7.98 -7.29
CA ARG A 680 19.85 8.32 -6.29
C ARG A 680 19.46 9.44 -5.34
N THR A 681 18.46 10.21 -5.69
CA THR A 681 17.93 11.30 -4.88
C THR A 681 16.43 11.15 -4.70
N VAL A 682 15.88 11.88 -3.73
CA VAL A 682 14.41 11.98 -3.55
C VAL A 682 13.75 12.51 -4.84
N ASP A 683 14.42 13.40 -5.56
CA ASP A 683 13.93 13.96 -6.81
C ASP A 683 13.84 12.89 -7.90
N ASP A 684 14.86 12.04 -8.02
CA ASP A 684 14.85 10.90 -8.96
C ASP A 684 13.75 9.89 -8.60
N ALA A 685 13.56 9.61 -7.31
CA ALA A 685 12.53 8.69 -6.84
C ALA A 685 11.13 9.24 -7.17
N ILE A 686 10.86 10.53 -6.93
CA ILE A 686 9.59 11.16 -7.29
C ILE A 686 9.41 11.14 -8.82
N ARG A 687 10.45 11.45 -9.59
CA ARG A 687 10.39 11.42 -11.07
C ARG A 687 10.10 10.02 -11.60
N ALA A 688 10.76 9.00 -11.07
CA ALA A 688 10.53 7.60 -11.44
C ALA A 688 9.11 7.17 -11.09
N ALA A 689 8.59 7.55 -9.92
CA ALA A 689 7.22 7.27 -9.52
C ALA A 689 6.22 7.95 -10.48
N ILE A 690 6.41 9.22 -10.85
CA ILE A 690 5.56 9.92 -11.83
C ILE A 690 5.58 9.19 -13.18
N GLU A 691 6.76 8.85 -13.71
CA GLU A 691 6.89 8.16 -15.00
C GLU A 691 6.17 6.81 -15.03
N LEU A 692 6.25 6.04 -13.94
CA LEU A 692 5.63 4.71 -13.81
C LEU A 692 4.11 4.75 -13.71
N HIS A 693 3.48 5.92 -13.56
CA HIS A 693 2.03 6.01 -13.64
C HIS A 693 1.51 5.66 -15.05
N ASP A 694 2.35 5.61 -16.09
CA ASP A 694 1.98 5.08 -17.41
C ASP A 694 3.13 4.29 -18.05
N LEU A 695 2.86 3.54 -19.12
CA LEU A 695 3.92 2.90 -19.89
C LEU A 695 4.90 3.95 -20.45
N PRO A 696 6.19 3.61 -20.64
CA PRO A 696 7.17 4.50 -21.25
C PRO A 696 6.70 5.07 -22.60
N ALA A 697 7.29 6.21 -22.98
CA ALA A 697 7.01 6.80 -24.28
C ALA A 697 7.60 5.89 -25.39
N PRO A 698 6.95 5.80 -26.56
CA PRO A 698 7.61 5.21 -27.73
C PRO A 698 8.85 6.02 -28.10
N ASP A 699 9.90 5.33 -28.53
CA ASP A 699 11.13 5.98 -28.98
C ASP A 699 10.89 6.87 -30.19
N ASN A 700 11.69 7.94 -30.29
CA ASN A 700 11.61 8.90 -31.39
C ASN A 700 12.97 9.57 -31.64
N GLN A 701 13.00 10.58 -32.50
CA GLN A 701 14.24 11.31 -32.85
C GLN A 701 14.95 12.00 -31.67
N LYS A 702 14.30 12.14 -30.50
CA LYS A 702 14.90 12.68 -29.27
C LYS A 702 15.37 11.58 -28.33
N THR A 703 15.20 10.31 -28.69
CA THR A 703 15.77 9.19 -27.95
C THR A 703 17.29 9.17 -28.20
N PRO A 704 18.12 9.29 -27.15
CA PRO A 704 19.57 9.17 -27.30
C PRO A 704 19.95 7.78 -27.81
N ASN A 705 20.86 7.73 -28.78
CA ASN A 705 21.37 6.47 -29.35
C ASN A 705 22.78 6.12 -28.85
N ASP A 706 23.44 7.05 -28.16
CA ASP A 706 24.82 6.98 -27.66
C ASP A 706 24.91 7.00 -26.13
N VAL A 707 23.77 7.07 -25.43
CA VAL A 707 23.70 7.06 -23.97
C VAL A 707 23.31 5.67 -23.47
N ALA A 708 24.16 5.08 -22.63
CA ALA A 708 23.94 3.75 -22.10
C ALA A 708 22.68 3.70 -21.21
N GLY A 709 21.77 2.79 -21.55
CA GLY A 709 20.48 2.66 -20.87
C GLY A 709 19.44 3.71 -21.27
N ALA A 710 19.64 4.46 -22.34
CA ALA A 710 18.57 5.25 -22.96
C ALA A 710 17.66 4.37 -23.85
N GLY A 711 16.50 4.90 -24.21
CA GLY A 711 15.52 4.25 -25.09
C GLY A 711 14.49 3.42 -24.36
N CYS A 712 13.59 2.80 -25.13
CA CYS A 712 12.60 1.90 -24.58
C CYS A 712 13.29 0.85 -23.68
N PRO A 713 12.89 0.66 -22.41
CA PRO A 713 13.58 -0.22 -21.49
C PRO A 713 13.22 -1.68 -21.76
N VAL A 714 13.55 -2.14 -22.96
CA VAL A 714 13.51 -3.54 -23.37
C VAL A 714 14.66 -4.29 -22.70
N LEU A 715 14.45 -5.58 -22.48
CA LEU A 715 15.48 -6.41 -21.88
C LEU A 715 16.73 -6.47 -22.77
N PRO A 716 17.95 -6.44 -22.20
CA PRO A 716 19.17 -6.68 -22.96
C PRO A 716 19.12 -8.03 -23.68
N LEU A 717 19.68 -8.10 -24.90
CA LEU A 717 19.79 -9.36 -25.64
C LEU A 717 20.54 -10.40 -24.81
N GLY A 718 19.95 -11.58 -24.61
CA GLY A 718 20.53 -12.66 -23.81
C GLY A 718 20.33 -12.53 -22.30
N ALA A 719 19.58 -11.53 -21.81
CA ALA A 719 19.18 -11.47 -20.42
C ALA A 719 18.33 -12.70 -20.06
N ASN A 720 18.73 -13.41 -19.01
CA ASN A 720 17.97 -14.54 -18.49
C ASN A 720 16.80 -14.01 -17.65
N SER A 721 15.62 -13.90 -18.27
CA SER A 721 14.38 -13.50 -17.58
C SER A 721 13.37 -14.64 -17.64
N ASN A 722 12.66 -14.85 -16.52
CA ASN A 722 11.51 -15.74 -16.46
C ASN A 722 10.30 -15.25 -17.27
N VAL A 723 10.29 -14.00 -17.74
CA VAL A 723 9.21 -13.40 -18.54
C VAL A 723 9.62 -13.26 -20.00
N SER A 724 8.79 -13.75 -20.92
CA SER A 724 8.98 -13.59 -22.37
C SER A 724 8.04 -12.53 -22.94
N TYR A 725 8.61 -11.46 -23.49
CA TYR A 725 7.85 -10.36 -24.12
C TYR A 725 7.54 -10.61 -25.61
N GLY A 726 7.78 -11.83 -26.10
CA GLY A 726 7.58 -12.20 -27.50
C GLY A 726 8.63 -11.62 -28.45
N SER A 727 8.32 -11.63 -29.75
CA SER A 727 9.26 -11.23 -30.81
C SER A 727 9.46 -9.72 -30.95
N SER A 728 8.57 -8.91 -30.37
CA SER A 728 8.61 -7.44 -30.46
C SER A 728 8.44 -6.78 -29.08
N PRO A 729 9.42 -6.91 -28.16
CA PRO A 729 9.31 -6.37 -26.79
C PRO A 729 9.02 -4.87 -26.73
N ALA A 730 9.54 -4.09 -27.68
CA ALA A 730 9.29 -2.65 -27.74
C ALA A 730 7.80 -2.31 -27.98
N ASP A 731 7.09 -3.12 -28.75
CA ASP A 731 5.66 -2.91 -29.06
C ASP A 731 4.74 -3.20 -27.87
N VAL A 732 5.24 -3.92 -26.85
CA VAL A 732 4.49 -4.20 -25.61
C VAL A 732 4.96 -3.33 -24.44
N ILE A 733 6.24 -2.96 -24.37
CA ILE A 733 6.78 -2.12 -23.28
C ILE A 733 6.58 -0.62 -23.58
N CYS A 734 6.79 -0.20 -24.83
CA CYS A 734 6.68 1.20 -25.26
C CYS A 734 5.78 1.35 -26.50
N PRO A 735 4.53 0.85 -26.45
CA PRO A 735 3.66 0.84 -27.62
C PRO A 735 3.46 2.26 -28.17
N PRO A 736 3.40 2.44 -29.51
CA PRO A 736 3.00 3.71 -30.12
C PRO A 736 1.66 4.18 -29.56
N TYR A 737 1.50 5.47 -29.25
CA TYR A 737 0.30 6.00 -28.56
C TYR A 737 -1.05 5.66 -29.23
N ARG A 738 -1.05 5.44 -30.56
CA ARG A 738 -2.25 5.13 -31.34
C ARG A 738 -2.44 3.63 -31.64
N SER A 739 -1.57 2.77 -31.14
CA SER A 739 -1.71 1.32 -31.32
C SER A 739 -2.86 0.77 -30.47
N ALA A 740 -3.39 -0.40 -30.86
CA ALA A 740 -4.38 -1.11 -30.07
C ALA A 740 -3.90 -1.37 -28.64
N THR A 741 -2.63 -1.81 -28.49
CA THR A 741 -1.99 -2.02 -27.18
C THR A 741 -2.00 -0.77 -26.33
N SER A 742 -1.65 0.41 -26.89
CA SER A 742 -1.69 1.66 -26.11
C SER A 742 -3.10 2.00 -25.62
N ILE A 743 -4.13 1.72 -26.42
CA ILE A 743 -5.52 2.02 -26.08
C ILE A 743 -5.99 1.13 -24.92
N SER A 744 -5.57 -0.14 -24.87
CA SER A 744 -6.04 -1.10 -23.87
C SER A 744 -5.14 -1.27 -22.63
N HIS A 745 -3.83 -0.98 -22.72
CA HIS A 745 -2.84 -1.33 -21.70
C HIS A 745 -2.22 -0.15 -20.96
N ARG A 746 -2.39 1.08 -21.47
CA ARG A 746 -1.95 2.29 -20.77
C ARG A 746 -2.92 2.64 -19.64
N SER A 747 -2.40 3.37 -18.65
CA SER A 747 -3.14 3.73 -17.45
C SER A 747 -4.15 4.84 -17.68
N ASP A 748 -5.02 5.09 -16.71
CA ASP A 748 -5.90 6.26 -16.70
C ASP A 748 -5.12 7.58 -16.63
N SER A 749 -3.86 7.54 -16.18
CA SER A 749 -2.96 8.70 -16.14
C SER A 749 -2.24 8.98 -17.46
N ARG A 750 -2.47 8.20 -18.53
CA ARG A 750 -1.73 8.31 -19.81
C ARG A 750 -1.67 9.72 -20.40
N GLU A 751 -2.75 10.49 -20.35
CA GLU A 751 -2.76 11.89 -20.82
C GLU A 751 -2.02 12.83 -19.87
N VAL A 752 -2.18 12.64 -18.56
CA VAL A 752 -1.44 13.40 -17.53
C VAL A 752 0.07 13.21 -17.71
N ILE A 753 0.51 11.97 -17.84
CA ILE A 753 1.92 11.62 -18.00
C ILE A 753 2.46 12.06 -19.36
N ARG A 754 1.68 11.95 -20.44
CA ARG A 754 2.08 12.52 -21.75
C ARG A 754 2.30 14.03 -21.68
N ARG A 755 1.48 14.79 -20.94
CA ARG A 755 1.70 16.23 -20.73
C ARG A 755 2.91 16.51 -19.86
N PHE A 756 3.12 15.74 -18.79
CA PHE A 756 4.32 15.84 -17.95
C PHE A 756 5.59 15.66 -18.79
N ARG A 757 5.60 14.68 -19.68
CA ARG A 757 6.69 14.41 -20.64
C ARG A 757 6.91 15.53 -21.66
N GLN A 758 5.98 16.47 -21.81
CA GLN A 758 6.13 17.66 -22.67
C GLN A 758 6.61 18.91 -21.93
N LEU A 759 6.78 18.84 -20.61
CA LEU A 759 7.31 19.97 -19.84
C LEU A 759 8.80 20.17 -20.07
N SER A 760 9.29 21.38 -19.78
CA SER A 760 10.73 21.61 -19.68
C SER A 760 11.29 20.89 -18.44
N PRO A 761 12.60 20.57 -18.42
CA PRO A 761 13.24 20.04 -17.22
C PRO A 761 13.00 20.90 -15.97
N GLU A 762 12.99 22.24 -16.14
CA GLU A 762 12.76 23.19 -15.05
C GLU A 762 11.32 23.12 -14.51
N ASP A 763 10.33 22.93 -15.38
CA ASP A 763 8.92 22.77 -14.99
C ASP A 763 8.65 21.39 -14.34
N GLN A 764 9.28 20.32 -14.84
CA GLN A 764 9.23 19.01 -14.16
C GLN A 764 9.84 19.10 -12.76
N GLN A 765 10.97 19.80 -12.63
CA GLN A 765 11.58 20.03 -11.32
C GLN A 765 10.67 20.88 -10.41
N ALA A 766 10.00 21.90 -10.93
CA ALA A 766 9.05 22.69 -10.15
C ALA A 766 7.93 21.83 -9.54
N LEU A 767 7.37 20.89 -10.32
CA LEU A 767 6.39 19.92 -9.83
C LEU A 767 6.95 19.07 -8.68
N ILE A 768 8.16 18.55 -8.82
CA ILE A 768 8.85 17.76 -7.79
C ILE A 768 9.08 18.60 -6.52
N GLU A 769 9.50 19.85 -6.65
CA GLU A 769 9.70 20.76 -5.51
C GLU A 769 8.40 21.03 -4.75
N PHE A 770 7.26 21.12 -5.45
CA PHE A 770 5.94 21.19 -4.80
C PHE A 770 5.59 19.91 -4.06
N LEU A 771 5.77 18.74 -4.68
CA LEU A 771 5.50 17.43 -4.05
C LEU A 771 6.34 17.21 -2.78
N LYS A 772 7.56 17.74 -2.73
CA LYS A 772 8.42 17.73 -1.53
C LYS A 772 7.88 18.62 -0.40
N GLN A 773 6.97 19.55 -0.67
CA GLN A 773 6.30 20.36 0.36
C GLN A 773 5.08 19.67 0.97
N LEU A 774 4.56 18.61 0.35
CA LEU A 774 3.52 17.76 0.95
C LEU A 774 4.13 16.92 2.06
#